data_AF-A0A2R5GQA6-F1
#
_entry.id   AF-A0A2R5GQA6-F1
#
_cell.length_a   1.000
_cell.length_b   1.000
_cell.length_c   1.000
_cell.angle_alpha   90.00
_cell.angle_beta   90.00
_cell.angle_gamma   90.00
#
_symmetry.space_group_name_H-M   'P 1'
#
loop_
_entity.id
_entity.type
_entity.pdbx_description
1 polymer ?
#
loop_
_entity_poly.entity_id
_entity_poly.type
_entity_poly.pdbx_seq_one_letter_code
_entity_poly.pdbx_strand_id
1 'polypeptide(L)'
;MGFFSSVDSQVVKAIKSIKTGAKYIVYVAIGASGTKALAKALETNYTLRSLSLGATGLGDADIKLIAGSLQQNGSLHTLLLSDNPITDNALVDQIMAAAKRNKENPSMKIDARWLEAVNASILQGDEHAWGRAKLMIVGQGAAGKTSTVRSLLGLEPVATHESTEVADVHRTRAIDWQEIAGYDGEFDMQVRKAARRRLRPDKPRVKSLPRRALDALRRRTSRASTATSVLTLSDSEDAPDVTPLVPQDELAQRFALTEADQFVLRQAAGSDADALQFDLSFTIWDYGGQEVFYALHHIFLTDKGIYLVVFDMRELAALSSRPKALANLRFWLNSIKLHAPEAPILIVGTHFDKVHAGVFQAEGFIQEALPLAESYPQVVRSGPGRYIHAIDNMSASPDRAEALRTAIAGIAVTQDYVLQQVPLAWLKVHEDLLHMNEPYIFYDQVVEIATAYGRSRRDADAMLAYFNGLGVVVHLTSSETLSRVVVVDPQWLLDKLSRVIADDVHASRISASVELQEAGIVDAFQRLRQEAVATRSLLEFLWHGEEVDYLVAFMDANLLLCNWNFAPDAEEDEYLVSGLLSTSIPDVEVDDFEPGLSCILDFSVSSLPNGVFHRLVAQCIAYGSRPEVLGDAEPVAPKLDRTKALLAFGPNEFLIRADGDVLEVSISQNAERPAMVACVLQDMVSEQEETVFPNLPCTLLLVSPVTGAVVSYADVASAFMSGEDMDVVGRNGEEDSSASFAPFFAEDHADIPDYSIPDLCDGETTHVFLSYEPTLGGELAENLKLKLEDRGLTVLPAEGDDADAQLEAISHARAYILVLTKGVFALGAVKQQLKCALDANTRIVVVREADAGRASYAPTCDYIDTAPSFFRDQFAPSESLAMQRKQHREEAFYGELIRRSIG
;
A
#
# COMPACT_ATOMS: atom_id res chain seq x y z
N MET A 1 51.73 31.22 14.73
CA MET A 1 50.36 31.70 15.04
C MET A 1 49.24 30.95 14.30
N GLY A 2 49.48 30.23 13.20
CA GLY A 2 48.39 29.60 12.41
C GLY A 2 47.87 28.23 12.88
N PHE A 3 48.59 27.50 13.74
CA PHE A 3 48.14 26.16 14.21
C PHE A 3 47.04 26.22 15.27
N PHE A 4 47.09 27.21 16.18
CA PHE A 4 46.10 27.34 17.27
C PHE A 4 44.74 27.84 16.79
N SER A 5 44.68 28.72 15.78
CA SER A 5 43.40 29.27 15.29
C SER A 5 42.51 28.24 14.58
N SER A 6 43.11 27.20 13.99
CA SER A 6 42.37 26.10 13.34
C SER A 6 41.67 25.22 14.38
N VAL A 7 42.39 24.86 15.44
CA VAL A 7 41.87 24.02 16.53
C VAL A 7 40.81 24.77 17.35
N ASP A 8 41.06 26.05 17.66
CA ASP A 8 40.09 26.93 18.35
C ASP A 8 38.74 27.00 17.59
N SER A 9 38.78 27.08 16.26
CA SER A 9 37.58 27.15 15.41
C SER A 9 36.81 25.83 15.36
N GLN A 10 37.53 24.70 15.32
CA GLN A 10 36.91 23.37 15.29
C GLN A 10 36.21 23.03 16.61
N VAL A 11 36.83 23.32 17.76
CA VAL A 11 36.23 23.11 19.09
C VAL A 11 34.94 23.92 19.24
N VAL A 12 34.93 25.17 18.78
CA VAL A 12 33.76 26.05 18.85
C VAL A 12 32.64 25.61 17.91
N LYS A 13 32.98 25.15 16.69
CA LYS A 13 32.00 24.53 15.78
C LYS A 13 31.39 23.26 16.39
N ALA A 14 32.23 22.39 16.98
CA ALA A 14 31.79 21.16 17.60
C ALA A 14 30.83 21.42 18.77
N ILE A 15 31.14 22.39 19.63
CA ILE A 15 30.26 22.77 20.75
C ILE A 15 28.94 23.33 20.23
N LYS A 16 28.94 24.16 19.18
CA LYS A 16 27.69 24.66 18.57
C LYS A 16 26.86 23.56 17.91
N SER A 17 27.48 22.50 17.40
CA SER A 17 26.77 21.40 16.74
C SER A 17 26.22 20.34 17.70
N ILE A 18 26.46 20.43 19.01
CA ILE A 18 25.91 19.49 20.00
C ILE A 18 24.41 19.75 20.16
N LYS A 19 23.59 18.75 19.81
CA LYS A 19 22.11 18.86 19.79
C LYS A 19 21.40 18.18 20.97
N THR A 20 22.06 17.28 21.71
CA THR A 20 21.42 16.49 22.78
C THR A 20 22.38 16.24 23.95
N GLY A 21 21.94 16.52 25.19
CA GLY A 21 22.40 15.97 26.49
C GLY A 21 23.89 15.75 26.82
N ALA A 22 24.83 16.11 25.94
CA ALA A 22 26.12 15.46 25.87
C ALA A 22 27.12 15.97 26.92
N LYS A 23 28.14 15.14 27.16
CA LYS A 23 29.38 15.52 27.82
C LYS A 23 30.44 15.77 26.75
N TYR A 24 31.09 16.92 26.78
CA TYR A 24 32.15 17.26 25.83
C TYR A 24 33.47 17.51 26.57
N ILE A 25 34.57 17.01 26.02
CA ILE A 25 35.91 17.14 26.63
C ILE A 25 36.84 17.79 25.63
N VAL A 26 37.57 18.81 26.08
CA VAL A 26 38.60 19.50 25.30
C VAL A 26 39.95 19.20 25.94
N TYR A 27 40.84 18.55 25.19
CA TYR A 27 42.21 18.18 25.62
C TYR A 27 43.32 19.00 24.96
N VAL A 28 42.97 20.08 24.26
CA VAL A 28 43.96 20.90 23.53
C VAL A 28 43.99 22.31 24.11
N ALA A 29 45.17 22.92 24.15
CA ALA A 29 45.35 24.28 24.63
C ALA A 29 44.53 25.27 23.79
N ILE A 30 43.71 26.06 24.47
CA ILE A 30 42.81 27.04 23.84
C ILE A 30 43.48 28.42 23.95
N GLY A 31 43.67 29.11 22.83
CA GLY A 31 44.20 30.47 22.86
C GLY A 31 43.17 31.49 23.35
N ALA A 32 43.59 32.71 23.71
CA ALA A 32 42.67 33.77 24.15
C ALA A 32 41.56 34.12 23.12
N SER A 33 41.81 33.89 21.83
CA SER A 33 40.80 33.97 20.76
C SER A 33 39.78 32.84 20.85
N GLY A 34 40.25 31.62 21.09
CA GLY A 34 39.42 30.44 21.32
C GLY A 34 38.57 30.57 22.57
N THR A 35 39.10 31.12 23.67
CA THR A 35 38.33 31.37 24.90
C THR A 35 37.14 32.30 24.65
N LYS A 36 37.34 33.41 23.91
CA LYS A 36 36.24 34.33 23.59
C LYS A 36 35.17 33.67 22.73
N ALA A 37 35.59 32.85 21.77
CA ALA A 37 34.68 32.13 20.89
C ALA A 37 33.94 31.02 21.65
N LEU A 38 34.60 30.33 22.59
CA LEU A 38 34.03 29.35 23.50
C LEU A 38 33.00 30.01 24.42
N ALA A 39 33.32 31.14 25.05
CA ALA A 39 32.39 31.90 25.89
C ALA A 39 31.12 32.27 25.10
N LYS A 40 31.26 32.77 23.87
CA LYS A 40 30.12 33.09 23.00
C LYS A 40 29.34 31.85 22.55
N ALA A 41 29.99 30.71 22.36
CA ALA A 41 29.31 29.46 22.04
C ALA A 41 28.53 28.92 23.25
N LEU A 42 29.05 29.09 24.46
CA LEU A 42 28.34 28.76 25.70
C LEU A 42 27.14 29.69 25.93
N GLU A 43 27.20 30.97 25.54
CA GLU A 43 26.02 31.85 25.61
C GLU A 43 24.86 31.36 24.74
N THR A 44 25.13 30.68 23.62
CA THR A 44 24.12 30.25 22.65
C THR A 44 23.76 28.76 22.73
N ASN A 45 24.63 27.92 23.27
CA ASN A 45 24.39 26.48 23.36
C ASN A 45 23.62 26.12 24.64
N TYR A 46 22.38 25.64 24.49
CA TYR A 46 21.49 25.29 25.62
C TYR A 46 21.27 23.78 25.80
N THR A 47 22.09 22.95 25.16
CA THR A 47 21.94 21.48 25.14
C THR A 47 23.08 20.78 25.87
N LEU A 48 24.27 21.37 25.88
CA LEU A 48 25.46 20.84 26.54
C LEU A 48 25.26 20.81 28.07
N ARG A 49 25.40 19.61 28.66
CA ARG A 49 25.21 19.39 30.10
C ARG A 49 26.51 19.33 30.87
N SER A 50 27.60 18.83 30.26
CA SER A 50 28.91 18.76 30.89
C SER A 50 30.01 19.18 29.91
N LEU A 51 30.92 20.01 30.38
CA LEU A 51 32.10 20.43 29.63
C LEU A 51 33.35 20.20 30.50
N SER A 52 34.38 19.59 29.93
CA SER A 52 35.69 19.47 30.57
C SER A 52 36.72 20.26 29.77
N LEU A 53 37.37 21.20 30.43
CA LEU A 53 38.44 22.05 29.92
C LEU A 53 39.74 21.81 30.71
N GLY A 54 39.92 20.59 31.24
CA GLY A 54 41.11 20.28 32.03
C GLY A 54 42.39 20.33 31.20
N ALA A 55 43.49 20.83 31.78
CA ALA A 55 44.79 20.93 31.12
C ALA A 55 44.81 21.71 29.79
N THR A 56 43.97 22.76 29.66
CA THR A 56 43.83 23.57 28.44
C THR A 56 44.61 24.89 28.47
N GLY A 57 45.34 25.17 29.56
CA GLY A 57 46.20 26.35 29.70
C GLY A 57 45.45 27.65 29.99
N LEU A 58 44.21 27.57 30.49
CA LEU A 58 43.37 28.73 30.80
C LEU A 58 43.89 29.50 32.01
N GLY A 59 44.04 30.83 31.88
CA GLY A 59 44.39 31.72 33.00
C GLY A 59 43.18 32.47 33.58
N ASP A 60 43.39 33.26 34.63
CA ASP A 60 42.31 33.99 35.33
C ASP A 60 41.49 34.92 34.41
N ALA A 61 42.13 35.53 33.40
CA ALA A 61 41.46 36.37 32.42
C ALA A 61 40.48 35.59 31.52
N ASP A 62 40.81 34.34 31.20
CA ASP A 62 40.00 33.45 30.38
C ASP A 62 38.80 32.91 31.18
N ILE A 63 39.05 32.52 32.43
CA ILE A 63 38.02 32.07 33.37
C ILE A 63 37.01 33.18 33.66
N LYS A 64 37.44 34.44 33.77
CA LYS A 64 36.53 35.58 33.93
C LYS A 64 35.55 35.74 32.76
N LEU A 65 36.00 35.46 31.53
CA LEU A 65 35.13 35.49 30.34
C LEU A 65 34.10 34.35 30.37
N ILE A 66 34.54 33.13 30.71
CA ILE A 66 33.67 31.96 30.83
C ILE A 66 32.67 32.14 31.98
N ALA A 67 33.07 32.72 33.11
CA ALA A 67 32.18 33.03 34.22
C ALA A 67 31.07 34.01 33.81
N GLY A 68 31.39 34.99 32.96
CA GLY A 68 30.43 35.94 32.41
C GLY A 68 29.39 35.28 31.49
N SER A 69 29.82 34.39 30.59
CA SER A 69 28.91 33.67 29.70
C SER A 69 28.00 32.68 30.45
N LEU A 70 28.51 32.03 31.49
CA LEU A 70 27.73 31.11 32.33
C LEU A 70 26.65 31.79 33.18
N GLN A 71 26.71 33.12 33.37
CA GLN A 71 25.58 33.83 33.98
C GLN A 71 24.34 33.77 33.07
N GLN A 72 24.54 33.75 31.76
CA GLN A 72 23.49 33.69 30.75
C GLN A 72 23.16 32.26 30.32
N ASN A 73 24.11 31.31 30.40
CA ASN A 73 23.88 29.90 30.13
C ASN A 73 23.23 29.17 31.33
N GLY A 74 22.16 28.41 31.07
CA GLY A 74 21.39 27.67 32.08
C GLY A 74 21.28 26.16 31.80
N SER A 75 22.00 25.64 30.81
CA SER A 75 21.96 24.23 30.44
C SER A 75 23.13 23.43 30.99
N LEU A 76 24.29 24.08 31.18
CA LEU A 76 25.53 23.45 31.60
C LEU A 76 25.52 23.20 33.13
N HIS A 77 25.51 21.92 33.49
CA HIS A 77 25.45 21.44 34.88
C HIS A 77 26.83 21.21 35.49
N THR A 78 27.83 20.93 34.65
CA THR A 78 29.16 20.51 35.11
C THR A 78 30.23 21.12 34.22
N LEU A 79 31.13 21.88 34.83
CA LEU A 79 32.34 22.40 34.19
C LEU A 79 33.57 21.92 34.96
N LEU A 80 34.43 21.14 34.32
CA LEU A 80 35.69 20.68 34.90
C LEU A 80 36.84 21.55 34.41
N LEU A 81 37.57 22.18 35.34
CA LEU A 81 38.67 23.11 35.06
C LEU A 81 40.02 22.64 35.63
N SER A 82 40.14 21.37 36.03
CA SER A 82 41.35 20.82 36.67
C SER A 82 42.60 21.03 35.82
N ASP A 83 43.76 21.13 36.47
CA ASP A 83 45.07 21.23 35.79
C ASP A 83 45.24 22.46 34.88
N ASN A 84 44.61 23.60 35.23
CA ASN A 84 44.84 24.91 34.60
C ASN A 84 45.54 25.90 35.57
N PRO A 85 46.35 26.85 35.08
CA PRO A 85 47.04 27.86 35.90
C PRO A 85 46.10 28.98 36.39
N ILE A 86 45.07 28.61 37.16
CA ILE A 86 44.08 29.54 37.74
C ILE A 86 44.54 29.89 39.16
N THR A 87 44.67 31.19 39.45
CA THR A 87 45.13 31.67 40.77
C THR A 87 44.05 32.40 41.56
N ASP A 88 42.95 32.80 40.90
CA ASP A 88 41.82 33.48 41.52
C ASP A 88 40.69 32.51 41.90
N ASN A 89 40.71 32.06 43.16
CA ASN A 89 39.70 31.15 43.71
C ASN A 89 38.28 31.75 43.71
N ALA A 90 38.12 33.07 43.75
CA ALA A 90 36.80 33.69 43.75
C ALA A 90 36.07 33.52 42.40
N LEU A 91 36.83 33.50 41.30
CA LEU A 91 36.29 33.21 39.97
C LEU A 91 35.87 31.73 39.83
N VAL A 92 36.61 30.82 40.45
CA VAL A 92 36.26 29.39 40.49
C VAL A 92 34.97 29.20 41.28
N ASP A 93 34.83 29.85 42.44
CA ASP A 93 33.60 29.82 43.25
C ASP A 93 32.39 30.36 42.49
N GLN A 94 32.57 31.43 41.70
CA GLN A 94 31.51 32.01 40.87
C GLN A 94 31.01 31.03 39.78
N ILE A 95 31.93 30.31 39.13
CA ILE A 95 31.60 29.28 38.14
C ILE A 95 30.89 28.10 38.79
N MET A 96 31.39 27.64 39.94
CA MET A 96 30.79 26.53 40.69
C MET A 96 29.39 26.87 41.18
N ALA A 97 29.18 28.12 41.62
CA ALA A 97 27.85 28.62 41.98
C ALA A 97 26.90 28.69 40.77
N ALA A 98 27.40 29.10 39.59
CA ALA A 98 26.60 29.13 38.36
C ALA A 98 26.23 27.71 37.88
N ALA A 99 27.17 26.77 37.90
CA ALA A 99 26.92 25.37 37.55
C ALA A 99 25.97 24.69 38.56
N LYS A 100 26.12 24.99 39.86
CA LYS A 100 25.22 24.52 40.91
C LYS A 100 23.81 25.09 40.74
N ARG A 101 23.67 26.39 40.45
CA ARG A 101 22.39 27.04 40.10
C ARG A 101 21.73 26.35 38.90
N ASN A 102 22.48 26.04 37.86
CA ASN A 102 21.95 25.38 36.66
C ASN A 102 21.54 23.92 36.93
N LYS A 103 22.24 23.22 37.83
CA LYS A 103 21.91 21.87 38.30
C LYS A 103 20.68 21.83 39.21
N GLU A 104 20.50 22.84 40.07
CA GLU A 104 19.40 22.94 41.03
C GLU A 104 18.16 23.63 40.43
N ASN A 105 18.32 24.41 39.36
CA ASN A 105 17.25 25.11 38.68
C ASN A 105 17.39 24.97 37.15
N PRO A 106 16.99 23.82 36.56
CA PRO A 106 17.07 23.58 35.11
C PRO A 106 16.16 24.50 34.28
N SER A 107 15.33 25.34 34.91
CA SER A 107 14.44 26.28 34.24
C SER A 107 15.19 27.53 33.77
N MET A 108 16.01 27.37 32.74
CA MET A 108 16.40 28.49 31.90
C MET A 108 15.20 28.86 31.03
N LYS A 109 14.52 29.97 31.35
CA LYS A 109 13.30 30.54 30.72
C LYS A 109 12.59 29.59 29.76
N ILE A 110 11.82 28.69 30.36
CA ILE A 110 10.72 28.11 29.62
C ILE A 110 9.71 29.24 29.41
N ASP A 111 9.49 29.65 28.17
CA ASP A 111 8.41 30.57 27.88
C ASP A 111 7.11 29.87 28.31
N ALA A 112 6.43 30.38 29.34
CA ALA A 112 5.21 29.76 29.87
C ALA A 112 4.17 29.58 28.77
N ARG A 113 4.13 30.51 27.79
CA ARG A 113 3.24 30.42 26.63
C ARG A 113 3.60 29.25 25.74
N TRP A 114 4.89 28.95 25.59
CA TRP A 114 5.35 27.77 24.82
C TRP A 114 4.89 26.47 25.45
N LEU A 115 5.12 26.26 26.75
CA LEU A 115 4.65 25.04 27.40
C LEU A 115 3.14 24.95 27.49
N GLU A 116 2.43 26.06 27.71
CA GLU A 116 0.97 26.08 27.65
C GLU A 116 0.49 25.64 26.26
N ALA A 117 1.12 26.13 25.19
CA ALA A 117 0.78 25.73 23.82
C ALA A 117 1.07 24.25 23.56
N VAL A 118 2.23 23.74 23.99
CA VAL A 118 2.60 22.31 23.88
C VAL A 118 1.62 21.42 24.65
N ASN A 119 1.40 21.75 25.92
CA ASN A 119 0.50 20.98 26.79
C ASN A 119 -0.92 20.97 26.22
N ALA A 120 -1.40 22.13 25.76
CA ALA A 120 -2.74 22.22 25.22
C ALA A 120 -2.86 21.52 23.84
N SER A 121 -1.81 21.48 23.01
CA SER A 121 -1.79 20.67 21.77
C SER A 121 -1.92 19.18 22.06
N ILE A 122 -1.22 18.70 23.09
CA ILE A 122 -1.26 17.29 23.52
C ILE A 122 -2.62 16.94 24.11
N LEU A 123 -3.13 17.75 25.04
CA LEU A 123 -4.38 17.47 25.75
C LEU A 123 -5.62 17.58 24.85
N GLN A 124 -5.63 18.52 23.91
CA GLN A 124 -6.78 18.71 23.01
C GLN A 124 -6.70 17.80 21.78
N GLY A 125 -5.61 17.04 21.62
CA GLY A 125 -5.41 16.10 20.53
C GLY A 125 -5.42 16.80 19.16
N ASP A 126 -4.65 17.89 19.03
CA ASP A 126 -4.59 18.68 17.80
C ASP A 126 -4.37 17.81 16.57
N GLU A 127 -4.99 18.24 15.46
CA GLU A 127 -4.70 17.66 14.16
C GLU A 127 -3.56 18.42 13.48
N HIS A 128 -2.67 17.66 12.86
CA HIS A 128 -1.51 18.21 12.18
C HIS A 128 -1.13 17.39 10.93
N ALA A 129 -0.53 18.05 9.94
CA ALA A 129 0.05 17.36 8.80
C ALA A 129 1.30 16.59 9.25
N TRP A 130 1.29 15.25 9.16
CA TRP A 130 2.47 14.45 9.50
C TRP A 130 3.70 14.85 8.67
N GLY A 131 3.51 15.31 7.42
CA GLY A 131 4.63 15.72 6.58
C GLY A 131 5.53 14.56 6.16
N ARG A 132 5.03 13.31 6.27
CA ARG A 132 5.75 12.12 5.83
C ARG A 132 5.39 11.76 4.40
N ALA A 133 6.42 11.50 3.58
CA ALA A 133 6.27 10.96 2.24
C ALA A 133 7.00 9.61 2.08
N LYS A 134 6.41 8.72 1.28
CA LYS A 134 7.03 7.45 0.86
C LYS A 134 7.79 7.69 -0.43
N LEU A 135 9.06 7.32 -0.48
CA LEU A 135 9.93 7.43 -1.65
C LEU A 135 10.31 6.02 -2.11
N MET A 136 9.84 5.60 -3.28
CA MET A 136 10.11 4.28 -3.84
C MET A 136 11.18 4.38 -4.92
N ILE A 137 12.31 3.70 -4.74
CA ILE A 137 13.40 3.65 -5.72
C ILE A 137 13.32 2.31 -6.42
N VAL A 138 12.99 2.36 -7.71
CA VAL A 138 12.72 1.17 -8.54
C VAL A 138 13.54 1.24 -9.82
N GLY A 139 13.66 0.12 -10.53
CA GLY A 139 14.48 0.01 -11.73
C GLY A 139 15.18 -1.33 -11.83
N GLN A 140 15.72 -1.63 -13.00
CA GLN A 140 16.39 -2.89 -13.28
C GLN A 140 17.52 -3.19 -12.28
N GLY A 141 17.77 -4.47 -12.01
CA GLY A 141 18.96 -4.93 -11.29
C GLY A 141 20.24 -4.24 -11.77
N ALA A 142 21.10 -3.83 -10.83
CA ALA A 142 22.35 -3.10 -11.09
C ALA A 142 22.26 -1.71 -11.76
N ALA A 143 21.06 -1.10 -11.89
CA ALA A 143 20.89 0.25 -12.45
C ALA A 143 21.50 1.41 -11.62
N GLY A 144 21.97 1.13 -10.38
CA GLY A 144 22.51 2.14 -9.45
C GLY A 144 21.50 2.68 -8.43
N LYS A 145 20.48 1.89 -8.09
CA LYS A 145 19.43 2.21 -7.09
C LYS A 145 20.01 2.49 -5.70
N THR A 146 20.68 1.51 -5.10
CA THR A 146 21.38 1.65 -3.80
C THR A 146 22.40 2.78 -3.80
N SER A 147 23.15 2.97 -4.90
CA SER A 147 24.07 4.10 -5.02
C SER A 147 23.33 5.44 -5.06
N THR A 148 22.10 5.49 -5.56
CA THR A 148 21.24 6.68 -5.56
C THR A 148 20.69 6.96 -4.17
N VAL A 149 20.24 5.93 -3.43
CA VAL A 149 19.89 6.05 -2.00
C VAL A 149 21.05 6.64 -1.22
N ARG A 150 22.26 6.11 -1.39
CA ARG A 150 23.47 6.60 -0.69
C ARG A 150 23.78 8.06 -1.05
N SER A 151 23.63 8.45 -2.31
CA SER A 151 23.77 9.85 -2.72
C SER A 151 22.72 10.74 -2.09
N LEU A 152 21.46 10.29 -2.03
CA LEU A 152 20.39 11.00 -1.34
C LEU A 152 20.70 11.13 0.16
N LEU A 153 21.32 10.13 0.79
CA LEU A 153 21.70 10.16 2.21
C LEU A 153 23.05 10.87 2.49
N GLY A 154 23.75 11.35 1.45
CA GLY A 154 25.04 12.03 1.60
C GLY A 154 26.19 11.11 2.03
N LEU A 155 26.03 9.80 1.86
CA LEU A 155 27.03 8.79 2.22
C LEU A 155 28.17 8.76 1.19
N GLU A 156 29.33 8.23 1.58
CA GLU A 156 30.47 8.09 0.66
C GLU A 156 30.14 7.15 -0.53
N PRO A 157 30.66 7.44 -1.74
CA PRO A 157 30.43 6.60 -2.90
C PRO A 157 31.13 5.24 -2.75
N VAL A 158 30.48 4.18 -3.24
CA VAL A 158 31.02 2.81 -3.21
C VAL A 158 30.98 2.23 -4.61
N ALA A 159 32.07 1.56 -5.01
CA ALA A 159 32.22 1.06 -6.37
C ALA A 159 31.42 -0.23 -6.65
N THR A 160 31.14 -1.02 -5.62
CA THR A 160 30.47 -2.33 -5.73
C THR A 160 29.48 -2.51 -4.58
N HIS A 161 28.26 -2.91 -4.91
CA HIS A 161 27.22 -3.28 -3.94
C HIS A 161 26.87 -4.76 -4.11
N GLU A 162 26.53 -5.43 -3.01
CA GLU A 162 25.77 -6.68 -3.10
C GLU A 162 24.36 -6.36 -3.61
N SER A 163 23.72 -7.31 -4.30
CA SER A 163 22.35 -7.14 -4.77
C SER A 163 21.40 -7.00 -3.58
N THR A 164 20.55 -5.97 -3.58
CA THR A 164 19.46 -5.81 -2.61
C THR A 164 18.55 -7.03 -2.64
N GLU A 165 18.23 -7.58 -1.47
CA GLU A 165 17.50 -8.85 -1.37
C GLU A 165 16.08 -8.69 -1.92
N VAL A 166 15.23 -7.83 -1.35
CA VAL A 166 13.88 -7.53 -1.91
C VAL A 166 13.55 -6.06 -1.84
N ALA A 167 13.71 -5.46 -0.66
CA ALA A 167 13.83 -4.02 -0.52
C ALA A 167 14.52 -3.69 0.80
N ASP A 168 15.26 -2.58 0.83
CA ASP A 168 15.77 -1.99 2.08
C ASP A 168 14.96 -0.74 2.42
N VAL A 169 14.42 -0.67 3.63
CA VAL A 169 13.63 0.49 4.09
C VAL A 169 14.47 1.41 4.98
N HIS A 170 14.73 2.64 4.50
CA HIS A 170 15.45 3.69 5.23
C HIS A 170 14.52 4.80 5.69
N ARG A 171 14.78 5.40 6.85
CA ARG A 171 14.04 6.55 7.38
C ARG A 171 14.93 7.78 7.46
N THR A 172 14.46 8.92 6.93
CA THR A 172 15.26 10.15 6.89
C THR A 172 14.42 11.42 6.99
N ARG A 173 15.05 12.56 7.29
CA ARG A 173 14.42 13.89 7.27
C ARG A 173 14.91 14.69 6.07
N ALA A 174 14.02 15.48 5.47
CA ALA A 174 14.36 16.31 4.33
C ALA A 174 15.37 17.43 4.65
N ILE A 175 15.49 17.82 5.93
CA ILE A 175 16.38 18.90 6.36
C ILE A 175 17.86 18.51 6.30
N ASP A 176 18.19 17.28 6.66
CA ASP A 176 19.58 16.82 6.78
C ASP A 176 19.87 15.61 5.90
N TRP A 177 18.84 14.94 5.39
CA TRP A 177 18.93 13.69 4.62
C TRP A 177 19.83 12.66 5.32
N GLN A 178 19.86 12.68 6.65
CA GLN A 178 20.58 11.69 7.45
C GLN A 178 19.64 10.56 7.82
N GLU A 179 20.17 9.34 7.84
CA GLU A 179 19.44 8.18 8.32
C GLU A 179 19.19 8.33 9.83
N ILE A 180 17.94 8.09 10.24
CA ILE A 180 17.55 8.16 11.64
C ILE A 180 17.68 6.76 12.23
N ALA A 181 18.75 6.53 12.99
CA ALA A 181 18.94 5.32 13.78
C ALA A 181 18.09 5.40 15.06
N GLY A 182 16.80 5.05 14.96
CA GLY A 182 15.87 5.00 16.09
C GLY A 182 14.74 6.05 16.04
N TYR A 183 13.96 6.14 17.13
CA TYR A 183 12.66 6.83 17.16
C TYR A 183 12.68 8.27 17.68
N ASP A 184 13.84 8.89 17.80
CA ASP A 184 13.93 10.22 18.40
C ASP A 184 13.41 11.33 17.47
N GLY A 185 12.12 11.64 17.61
CA GLY A 185 11.66 13.04 17.54
C GLY A 185 10.63 13.40 16.47
N GLU A 186 10.02 12.46 15.75
CA GLU A 186 8.95 12.80 14.79
C GLU A 186 7.65 13.22 15.47
N PHE A 187 7.18 12.44 16.46
CA PHE A 187 6.05 12.86 17.31
C PHE A 187 6.36 14.20 17.96
N ASP A 188 7.56 14.33 18.55
CA ASP A 188 7.99 15.56 19.19
C ASP A 188 8.00 16.75 18.23
N MET A 189 8.47 16.55 16.99
CA MET A 189 8.47 17.56 15.93
C MET A 189 7.05 18.01 15.60
N GLN A 190 6.10 17.09 15.47
CA GLN A 190 4.71 17.46 15.18
C GLN A 190 4.03 18.16 16.36
N VAL A 191 4.31 17.76 17.60
CA VAL A 191 3.86 18.48 18.79
C VAL A 191 4.41 19.91 18.81
N ARG A 192 5.71 20.08 18.56
CA ARG A 192 6.33 21.42 18.46
C ARG A 192 5.66 22.25 17.37
N LYS A 193 5.29 21.64 16.25
CA LYS A 193 4.62 22.31 15.13
C LYS A 193 3.20 22.74 15.47
N ALA A 194 2.43 21.87 16.14
CA ALA A 194 1.11 22.19 16.68
C ALA A 194 1.18 23.35 17.69
N ALA A 195 2.15 23.31 18.61
CA ALA A 195 2.40 24.38 19.58
C ALA A 195 2.78 25.71 18.91
N ARG A 196 3.68 25.68 17.92
CA ARG A 196 4.03 26.87 17.11
C ARG A 196 2.80 27.47 16.43
N ARG A 197 1.90 26.65 15.89
CA ARG A 197 0.65 27.10 15.24
C ARG A 197 -0.26 27.83 16.23
N ARG A 198 -0.39 27.34 17.47
CA ARG A 198 -1.16 27.99 18.54
C ARG A 198 -0.60 29.34 18.97
N LEU A 199 0.72 29.53 18.84
CA LEU A 199 1.40 30.76 19.25
C LEU A 199 1.43 31.83 18.15
N ARG A 200 1.09 31.49 16.91
CA ARG A 200 0.95 32.48 15.84
C ARG A 200 -0.28 33.36 16.12
N PRO A 201 -0.16 34.69 16.01
CA PRO A 201 -1.32 35.57 16.10
C PRO A 201 -2.32 35.21 15.00
N ASP A 202 -3.60 35.16 15.34
CA ASP A 202 -4.70 34.88 14.42
C ASP A 202 -4.55 35.73 13.15
N LYS A 203 -4.13 35.12 12.04
CA LYS A 203 -4.47 35.69 10.73
C LYS A 203 -5.97 35.47 10.59
N PRO A 204 -6.78 36.49 10.30
CA PRO A 204 -8.18 36.28 9.99
C PRO A 204 -8.22 35.22 8.89
N ARG A 205 -9.02 34.15 9.08
CA ARG A 205 -9.23 33.09 8.09
C ARG A 205 -9.27 33.75 6.71
N VAL A 206 -8.17 33.61 5.96
CA VAL A 206 -8.14 34.09 4.58
C VAL A 206 -9.24 33.30 3.92
N LYS A 207 -10.29 34.00 3.47
CA LYS A 207 -11.30 33.40 2.62
C LYS A 207 -10.54 32.65 1.54
N SER A 208 -10.72 31.35 1.53
CA SER A 208 -10.34 30.44 0.46
C SER A 208 -10.27 31.18 -0.87
N LEU A 209 -9.22 30.89 -1.66
CA LEU A 209 -9.15 31.18 -3.09
C LEU A 209 -10.55 31.19 -3.72
N PRO A 210 -10.88 32.19 -4.57
CA PRO A 210 -12.25 32.38 -5.05
C PRO A 210 -12.86 31.07 -5.55
N ARG A 211 -13.91 30.61 -4.87
CA ARG A 211 -14.66 29.37 -5.13
C ARG A 211 -15.04 29.17 -6.62
N ARG A 212 -15.04 30.23 -7.44
CA ARG A 212 -15.30 30.14 -8.88
C ARG A 212 -14.25 29.39 -9.69
N ALA A 213 -13.01 29.22 -9.21
CA ALA A 213 -12.00 28.41 -9.90
C ALA A 213 -12.10 26.92 -9.55
N LEU A 214 -12.50 26.59 -8.31
CA LEU A 214 -12.70 25.20 -7.85
C LEU A 214 -14.10 24.63 -8.20
N ASP A 215 -15.13 25.48 -8.26
CA ASP A 215 -16.49 25.07 -8.63
C ASP A 215 -16.62 24.73 -10.13
N ALA A 216 -15.64 25.14 -10.96
CA ALA A 216 -15.58 24.74 -12.36
C ALA A 216 -15.08 23.28 -12.53
N LEU A 217 -14.21 22.81 -11.64
CA LEU A 217 -13.76 21.40 -11.62
C LEU A 217 -14.67 20.49 -10.76
N ARG A 218 -15.33 21.02 -9.73
CA ARG A 218 -16.21 20.23 -8.83
C ARG A 218 -17.59 19.88 -9.41
N ARG A 219 -17.93 20.32 -10.63
CA ARG A 219 -19.20 19.93 -11.28
C ARG A 219 -19.18 18.53 -11.90
N ARG A 220 -18.09 17.77 -11.78
CA ARG A 220 -18.02 16.41 -12.34
C ARG A 220 -17.87 15.26 -11.36
N THR A 221 -17.66 15.52 -10.08
CA THR A 221 -17.57 14.44 -9.08
C THR A 221 -17.97 14.96 -7.69
N SER A 222 -19.21 14.69 -7.29
CA SER A 222 -19.57 14.31 -5.91
C SER A 222 -21.09 14.24 -5.75
N ARG A 223 -21.56 13.06 -5.36
CA ARG A 223 -22.69 12.93 -4.43
C ARG A 223 -22.13 12.27 -3.17
N ALA A 224 -22.54 12.82 -2.03
CA ALA A 224 -22.36 12.34 -0.65
C ALA A 224 -20.99 12.54 0.03
N SER A 225 -20.88 13.64 0.80
CA SER A 225 -20.25 13.59 2.12
C SER A 225 -21.11 14.39 3.11
N THR A 226 -21.62 13.68 4.11
CA THR A 226 -22.45 14.22 5.19
C THR A 226 -21.53 14.74 6.28
N ALA A 227 -21.69 16.01 6.64
CA ALA A 227 -20.90 16.66 7.69
C ALA A 227 -21.26 16.11 9.07
N THR A 228 -20.31 15.48 9.76
CA THR A 228 -20.44 15.15 11.18
C THR A 228 -20.22 16.41 12.00
N SER A 229 -21.27 16.84 12.70
CA SER A 229 -21.24 17.99 13.62
C SER A 229 -20.67 17.54 14.96
N VAL A 230 -19.56 18.12 15.39
CA VAL A 230 -19.02 17.95 16.73
C VAL A 230 -19.97 18.64 17.73
N LEU A 231 -20.73 17.83 18.46
CA LEU A 231 -21.50 18.30 19.61
C LEU A 231 -20.53 18.57 20.76
N THR A 232 -20.51 19.82 21.21
CA THR A 232 -19.94 20.20 22.50
C THR A 232 -20.87 19.68 23.59
N LEU A 233 -20.44 18.64 24.31
CA LEU A 233 -21.11 18.18 25.53
C LEU A 233 -20.48 18.88 26.73
N SER A 234 -21.38 19.37 27.57
CA SER A 234 -21.13 20.02 28.84
C SER A 234 -20.71 19.00 29.89
N ASP A 235 -19.97 19.50 30.88
CA ASP A 235 -19.44 18.79 32.04
C ASP A 235 -20.38 17.70 32.58
N SER A 236 -19.93 16.45 32.51
CA SER A 236 -20.40 15.38 33.38
C SER A 236 -19.22 14.51 33.80
N GLU A 237 -19.10 14.36 35.12
CA GLU A 237 -18.12 13.56 35.84
C GLU A 237 -18.40 12.07 35.57
N ASP A 238 -17.65 11.49 34.63
CA ASP A 238 -17.27 10.06 34.53
C ASP A 238 -16.65 9.81 33.13
N ALA A 239 -15.67 10.65 32.75
CA ALA A 239 -14.85 10.37 31.57
C ALA A 239 -13.85 9.26 31.93
N PRO A 240 -13.63 8.25 31.07
CA PRO A 240 -12.59 7.26 31.29
C PRO A 240 -11.23 7.94 31.51
N ASP A 241 -10.38 7.34 32.32
CA ASP A 241 -9.05 7.86 32.66
C ASP A 241 -8.15 7.81 31.40
N VAL A 242 -8.24 8.86 30.57
CA VAL A 242 -7.46 8.97 29.33
C VAL A 242 -6.00 9.24 29.69
N THR A 243 -5.11 8.37 29.22
CA THR A 243 -3.68 8.56 29.41
C THR A 243 -3.24 9.80 28.61
N PRO A 244 -2.58 10.80 29.23
CA PRO A 244 -2.06 11.93 28.48
C PRO A 244 -0.99 11.43 27.49
N LEU A 245 -0.92 12.01 26.28
CA LEU A 245 0.05 11.56 25.26
C LEU A 245 1.50 11.64 25.78
N VAL A 246 1.78 12.57 26.69
CA VAL A 246 3.05 12.71 27.41
C VAL A 246 2.75 13.07 28.87
N PRO A 247 3.40 12.41 29.86
CA PRO A 247 3.27 12.77 31.27
C PRO A 247 3.63 14.25 31.54
N GLN A 248 2.88 14.92 32.41
CA GLN A 248 3.03 16.36 32.64
C GLN A 248 4.42 16.76 33.19
N ASP A 249 5.02 15.88 33.97
CA ASP A 249 6.35 16.02 34.55
C ASP A 249 7.48 15.87 33.50
N GLU A 250 7.21 15.20 32.38
CA GLU A 250 8.14 15.01 31.27
C GLU A 250 8.05 16.14 30.22
N LEU A 251 6.89 16.78 30.07
CA LEU A 251 6.62 17.83 29.06
C LEU A 251 7.71 18.91 29.01
N ALA A 252 8.07 19.46 30.17
CA ALA A 252 9.05 20.54 30.27
C ALA A 252 10.47 20.12 29.86
N GLN A 253 10.80 18.84 30.07
CA GLN A 253 12.11 18.28 29.77
C GLN A 253 12.21 17.89 28.29
N ARG A 254 11.20 17.19 27.77
CA ARG A 254 11.12 16.71 26.38
C ARG A 254 10.93 17.85 25.37
N PHE A 255 10.15 18.88 25.72
CA PHE A 255 9.83 20.01 24.84
C PHE A 255 10.55 21.32 25.18
N ALA A 256 11.77 21.25 25.72
CA ALA A 256 12.59 22.44 25.93
C ALA A 256 12.78 23.25 24.62
N LEU A 257 12.80 24.59 24.73
CA LEU A 257 12.85 25.51 23.60
C LEU A 257 14.13 25.32 22.76
N THR A 258 13.97 24.97 21.48
CA THR A 258 15.09 24.92 20.51
C THR A 258 15.37 26.29 19.90
N GLU A 259 16.52 26.47 19.22
CA GLU A 259 16.81 27.70 18.46
C GLU A 259 15.72 28.00 17.41
N ALA A 260 15.15 26.96 16.79
CA ALA A 260 14.04 27.09 15.85
C ALA A 260 12.75 27.57 16.52
N ASP A 261 12.43 27.05 17.72
CA ASP A 261 11.26 27.52 18.49
C ASP A 261 11.45 28.97 18.96
N GLN A 262 12.66 29.31 19.41
CA GLN A 262 13.02 30.67 19.80
C GLN A 262 12.98 31.65 18.62
N PHE A 263 13.34 31.21 17.41
CA PHE A 263 13.22 32.01 16.20
C PHE A 263 11.77 32.32 15.87
N VAL A 264 10.87 31.32 15.94
CA VAL A 264 9.43 31.50 15.72
C VAL A 264 8.79 32.40 16.78
N LEU A 265 9.19 32.28 18.05
CA LEU A 265 8.76 33.18 19.12
C LEU A 265 9.22 34.64 18.90
N ARG A 266 10.32 34.85 18.16
CA ARG A 266 10.90 36.18 17.87
C ARG A 266 10.38 36.80 16.57
N GLN A 267 9.97 36.01 15.58
CA GLN A 267 9.41 36.50 14.32
C GLN A 267 7.88 36.36 14.30
N ALA A 268 7.18 37.49 14.37
CA ALA A 268 5.83 37.57 13.84
C ALA A 268 5.91 37.58 12.30
N ALA A 269 5.48 36.49 11.66
CA ALA A 269 5.15 36.38 10.23
C ALA A 269 6.31 36.33 9.19
N GLY A 270 6.99 35.18 9.09
CA GLY A 270 7.69 34.73 7.86
C GLY A 270 6.78 33.87 6.96
N SER A 271 7.16 33.68 5.67
CA SER A 271 6.39 32.93 4.66
C SER A 271 6.23 31.44 4.97
N ASP A 272 5.03 30.89 4.73
CA ASP A 272 4.69 29.49 5.04
C ASP A 272 5.41 28.45 4.15
N ALA A 273 5.94 28.86 2.98
CA ALA A 273 6.54 27.96 1.99
C ALA A 273 7.96 27.47 2.37
N ASP A 274 8.82 28.33 2.89
CA ASP A 274 10.18 27.95 3.29
C ASP A 274 10.18 27.08 4.56
N ALA A 275 9.19 27.27 5.45
CA ALA A 275 9.06 26.49 6.67
C ALA A 275 8.65 25.03 6.41
N LEU A 276 7.82 24.77 5.37
CA LEU A 276 7.34 23.43 5.05
C LEU A 276 8.41 22.53 4.41
N GLN A 277 9.39 23.10 3.70
CA GLN A 277 10.46 22.33 3.06
C GLN A 277 11.42 21.69 4.08
N PHE A 278 11.54 22.27 5.28
CA PHE A 278 12.34 21.75 6.39
C PHE A 278 11.58 20.75 7.29
N ASP A 279 10.26 20.62 7.11
CA ASP A 279 9.36 19.85 8.00
C ASP A 279 8.94 18.50 7.41
N LEU A 280 9.59 18.05 6.32
CA LEU A 280 9.30 16.79 5.66
C LEU A 280 10.17 15.65 6.18
N SER A 281 9.58 14.46 6.27
CA SER A 281 10.29 13.20 6.50
C SER A 281 10.02 12.21 5.37
N PHE A 282 11.00 11.37 5.04
CA PHE A 282 10.89 10.35 4.01
C PHE A 282 11.08 8.95 4.58
N THR A 283 10.23 8.03 4.16
CA THR A 283 10.52 6.59 4.20
C THR A 283 10.98 6.20 2.81
N ILE A 284 12.26 5.88 2.65
CA ILE A 284 12.88 5.51 1.39
C ILE A 284 12.90 3.99 1.28
N TRP A 285 12.34 3.46 0.22
CA TRP A 285 12.34 2.05 -0.11
C TRP A 285 13.29 1.82 -1.28
N ASP A 286 14.41 1.12 -1.07
CA ASP A 286 15.32 0.65 -2.12
C ASP A 286 14.83 -0.69 -2.63
N TYR A 287 13.99 -0.72 -3.66
CA TYR A 287 13.36 -1.94 -4.13
C TYR A 287 14.30 -2.77 -5.01
N GLY A 288 14.31 -4.09 -4.84
CA GLY A 288 15.07 -5.07 -5.60
C GLY A 288 14.67 -5.04 -7.08
N GLY A 289 15.67 -5.12 -7.97
CA GLY A 289 15.45 -5.05 -9.42
C GLY A 289 15.40 -6.40 -10.12
N GLN A 290 15.32 -7.49 -9.36
CA GLN A 290 15.29 -8.86 -9.87
C GLN A 290 13.85 -9.26 -10.25
N GLU A 291 13.70 -10.03 -11.32
CA GLU A 291 12.40 -10.37 -11.90
C GLU A 291 11.49 -11.15 -10.95
N VAL A 292 12.07 -11.98 -10.08
CA VAL A 292 11.33 -12.76 -9.08
C VAL A 292 10.53 -11.88 -8.10
N PHE A 293 11.01 -10.67 -7.81
CA PHE A 293 10.34 -9.73 -6.91
C PHE A 293 9.25 -8.91 -7.60
N TYR A 294 9.08 -9.03 -8.91
CA TYR A 294 7.99 -8.34 -9.61
C TYR A 294 6.62 -8.87 -9.20
N ALA A 295 6.58 -10.13 -8.71
CA ALA A 295 5.38 -10.67 -8.08
C ALA A 295 4.89 -9.82 -6.89
N LEU A 296 5.77 -9.09 -6.20
CA LEU A 296 5.41 -8.32 -5.01
C LEU A 296 5.00 -6.86 -5.31
N HIS A 297 5.03 -6.43 -6.58
CA HIS A 297 4.77 -5.03 -6.97
C HIS A 297 3.43 -4.50 -6.45
N HIS A 298 2.34 -5.23 -6.65
CA HIS A 298 1.00 -4.82 -6.22
C HIS A 298 0.84 -4.59 -4.70
N ILE A 299 1.70 -5.21 -3.88
CA ILE A 299 1.66 -5.06 -2.42
C ILE A 299 2.29 -3.73 -2.01
N PHE A 300 3.41 -3.36 -2.64
CA PHE A 300 4.26 -2.25 -2.18
C PHE A 300 4.16 -1.00 -3.05
N LEU A 301 3.72 -1.11 -4.31
CA LEU A 301 3.43 0.03 -5.17
C LEU A 301 2.04 0.57 -4.82
N THR A 302 2.01 1.73 -4.18
CA THR A 302 0.81 2.42 -3.70
C THR A 302 0.74 3.85 -4.24
N ASP A 303 -0.46 4.41 -4.43
CA ASP A 303 -0.65 5.81 -4.86
C ASP A 303 -0.07 6.85 -3.89
N LYS A 304 0.08 6.52 -2.60
CA LYS A 304 0.67 7.42 -1.59
C LYS A 304 2.20 7.34 -1.56
N GLY A 305 2.83 7.44 -2.73
CA GLY A 305 4.29 7.39 -2.88
C GLY A 305 4.83 8.33 -3.96
N ILE A 306 6.13 8.54 -3.95
CA ILE A 306 6.89 9.23 -5.00
C ILE A 306 7.87 8.22 -5.57
N TYR A 307 7.86 8.02 -6.89
CA TYR A 307 8.64 6.97 -7.53
C TYR A 307 9.87 7.53 -8.23
N LEU A 308 11.03 6.93 -7.99
CA LEU A 308 12.27 7.17 -8.71
C LEU A 308 12.55 5.95 -9.58
N VAL A 309 12.32 6.07 -10.88
CA VAL A 309 12.68 5.05 -11.87
C VAL A 309 14.14 5.27 -12.27
N VAL A 310 15.02 4.44 -11.73
CA VAL A 310 16.48 4.55 -11.89
C VAL A 310 16.94 3.64 -13.03
N PHE A 311 17.75 4.19 -13.92
CA PHE A 311 18.36 3.43 -15.02
C PHE A 311 19.81 3.86 -15.28
N ASP A 312 20.60 2.96 -15.88
CA ASP A 312 21.98 3.24 -16.27
C ASP A 312 22.02 3.93 -17.65
N MET A 313 22.45 5.19 -17.68
CA MET A 313 22.52 5.95 -18.93
C MET A 313 23.51 5.38 -19.96
N ARG A 314 24.49 4.58 -19.54
CA ARG A 314 25.45 3.92 -20.45
C ARG A 314 24.73 2.92 -21.36
N GLU A 315 23.68 2.27 -20.85
CA GLU A 315 22.94 1.26 -21.60
C GLU A 315 22.14 1.87 -22.75
N LEU A 316 21.65 3.11 -22.61
CA LEU A 316 21.01 3.84 -23.70
C LEU A 316 22.03 4.34 -24.74
N ALA A 317 23.24 4.67 -24.30
CA ALA A 317 24.29 5.11 -25.22
C ALA A 317 24.75 3.97 -26.15
N ALA A 318 24.80 2.73 -25.65
CA ALA A 318 25.21 1.56 -26.42
C ALA A 318 24.07 0.97 -27.28
N LEU A 319 24.32 0.84 -28.59
CA LEU A 319 23.34 0.33 -29.57
C LEU A 319 22.79 -1.06 -29.24
N SER A 320 23.62 -1.95 -28.68
CA SER A 320 23.26 -3.33 -28.37
C SER A 320 22.36 -3.47 -27.14
N SER A 321 22.52 -2.61 -26.13
CA SER A 321 21.74 -2.65 -24.88
C SER A 321 20.54 -1.71 -24.89
N ARG A 322 20.51 -0.71 -25.78
CA ARG A 322 19.44 0.30 -25.81
C ARG A 322 18.02 -0.27 -25.88
N PRO A 323 17.70 -1.27 -26.75
CA PRO A 323 16.36 -1.82 -26.79
C PRO A 323 15.93 -2.43 -25.46
N LYS A 324 16.86 -3.14 -24.78
CA LYS A 324 16.63 -3.73 -23.47
C LYS A 324 16.40 -2.65 -22.40
N ALA A 325 17.23 -1.61 -22.37
CA ALA A 325 17.08 -0.51 -21.42
C ALA A 325 15.74 0.24 -21.60
N LEU A 326 15.31 0.47 -22.85
CA LEU A 326 14.02 1.09 -23.15
C LEU A 326 12.84 0.18 -22.77
N ALA A 327 12.94 -1.13 -23.03
CA ALA A 327 11.94 -2.10 -22.60
C ALA A 327 11.80 -2.14 -21.07
N ASN A 328 12.91 -2.08 -20.34
CA ASN A 328 12.92 -2.05 -18.88
C ASN A 328 12.31 -0.75 -18.34
N LEU A 329 12.61 0.40 -18.94
CA LEU A 329 11.96 1.67 -18.59
C LEU A 329 10.45 1.60 -18.82
N ARG A 330 10.01 1.09 -19.98
CA ARG A 330 8.58 0.88 -20.29
C ARG A 330 7.92 -0.02 -19.25
N PHE A 331 8.56 -1.13 -18.90
CA PHE A 331 8.07 -2.07 -17.89
C PHE A 331 7.82 -1.38 -16.55
N TRP A 332 8.80 -0.67 -16.00
CA TRP A 332 8.66 0.00 -14.71
C TRP A 332 7.62 1.12 -14.74
N LEU A 333 7.57 1.91 -15.82
CA LEU A 333 6.55 2.95 -15.97
C LEU A 333 5.14 2.38 -16.06
N ASN A 334 4.94 1.29 -16.80
CA ASN A 334 3.65 0.59 -16.88
C ASN A 334 3.27 -0.04 -15.54
N SER A 335 4.23 -0.63 -14.82
CA SER A 335 3.99 -1.20 -13.49
C SER A 335 3.54 -0.13 -12.50
N ILE A 336 4.16 1.05 -12.49
CA ILE A 336 3.72 2.15 -11.62
C ILE A 336 2.38 2.70 -12.08
N LYS A 337 2.17 2.89 -13.39
CA LYS A 337 0.88 3.35 -13.94
C LYS A 337 -0.28 2.46 -13.53
N LEU A 338 -0.05 1.15 -13.46
CA LEU A 338 -1.07 0.17 -13.09
C LEU A 338 -1.39 0.19 -11.59
N HIS A 339 -0.36 0.22 -10.73
CA HIS A 339 -0.54 0.09 -9.28
C HIS A 339 -0.64 1.42 -8.52
N ALA A 340 -0.13 2.50 -9.12
CA ALA A 340 -0.06 3.83 -8.54
C ALA A 340 -0.25 4.92 -9.62
N PRO A 341 -1.41 4.96 -10.30
CA PRO A 341 -1.69 5.87 -11.42
C PRO A 341 -1.56 7.35 -11.07
N GLU A 342 -1.83 7.74 -9.83
CA GLU A 342 -1.79 9.15 -9.40
C GLU A 342 -0.42 9.55 -8.83
N ALA A 343 0.48 8.58 -8.65
CA ALA A 343 1.75 8.82 -7.98
C ALA A 343 2.81 9.44 -8.92
N PRO A 344 3.47 10.53 -8.50
CA PRO A 344 4.48 11.20 -9.31
C PRO A 344 5.72 10.32 -9.54
N ILE A 345 6.25 10.36 -10.77
CA ILE A 345 7.44 9.62 -11.19
C ILE A 345 8.57 10.58 -11.58
N LEU A 346 9.76 10.36 -11.04
CA LEU A 346 11.01 10.97 -11.48
C LEU A 346 11.85 9.92 -12.21
N ILE A 347 12.28 10.23 -13.43
CA ILE A 347 13.21 9.37 -14.17
C ILE A 347 14.64 9.78 -13.79
N VAL A 348 15.39 8.87 -13.18
CA VAL A 348 16.75 9.14 -12.65
C VAL A 348 17.78 8.38 -13.50
N GLY A 349 18.65 9.12 -14.17
CA GLY A 349 19.75 8.56 -14.95
C GLY A 349 21.04 8.52 -14.13
N THR A 350 21.57 7.34 -13.86
CA THR A 350 22.87 7.19 -13.16
C THR A 350 24.04 7.27 -14.13
N HIS A 351 25.27 7.30 -13.60
CA HIS A 351 26.51 7.33 -14.39
C HIS A 351 26.68 8.60 -15.23
N PHE A 352 26.21 9.74 -14.71
CA PHE A 352 26.36 11.03 -15.38
C PHE A 352 27.82 11.42 -15.63
N ASP A 353 28.74 10.96 -14.77
CA ASP A 353 30.19 11.11 -14.93
C ASP A 353 30.72 10.54 -16.25
N LYS A 354 30.11 9.44 -16.75
CA LYS A 354 30.54 8.74 -17.97
C LYS A 354 29.81 9.19 -19.22
N VAL A 355 28.61 9.74 -19.07
CA VAL A 355 27.69 10.03 -20.20
C VAL A 355 27.31 11.52 -20.27
N HIS A 356 28.10 12.41 -19.65
CA HIS A 356 27.80 13.84 -19.52
C HIS A 356 27.43 14.52 -20.85
N ALA A 357 28.09 14.18 -21.97
CA ALA A 357 27.78 14.73 -23.29
C ALA A 357 26.58 14.05 -23.99
N GLY A 358 26.17 12.87 -23.51
CA GLY A 358 25.14 12.02 -24.11
C GLY A 358 23.75 12.15 -23.48
N VAL A 359 23.57 12.94 -22.41
CA VAL A 359 22.26 13.09 -21.75
C VAL A 359 21.17 13.57 -22.71
N PHE A 360 21.48 14.53 -23.58
CA PHE A 360 20.53 15.00 -24.61
C PHE A 360 20.16 13.91 -25.63
N GLN A 361 21.08 12.98 -25.92
CA GLN A 361 20.80 11.85 -26.80
C GLN A 361 19.94 10.82 -26.08
N ALA A 362 20.24 10.52 -24.81
CA ALA A 362 19.42 9.65 -23.97
C ALA A 362 17.97 10.17 -23.82
N GLU A 363 17.80 11.48 -23.60
CA GLU A 363 16.49 12.16 -23.62
C GLU A 363 15.78 11.92 -24.95
N GLY A 364 16.49 12.12 -26.08
CA GLY A 364 15.93 11.91 -27.41
C GLY A 364 15.44 10.48 -27.63
N PHE A 365 16.25 9.48 -27.24
CA PHE A 365 15.88 8.07 -27.37
C PHE A 365 14.68 7.70 -26.51
N ILE A 366 14.60 8.22 -25.27
CA ILE A 366 13.44 7.98 -24.41
C ILE A 366 12.20 8.64 -24.99
N GLN A 367 12.28 9.89 -25.45
CA GLN A 367 11.13 10.60 -26.01
C GLN A 367 10.64 10.00 -27.34
N GLU A 368 11.53 9.43 -28.15
CA GLU A 368 11.17 8.74 -29.40
C GLU A 368 10.51 7.39 -29.14
N ALA A 369 11.02 6.63 -28.17
CA ALA A 369 10.51 5.29 -27.86
C ALA A 369 9.31 5.29 -26.90
N LEU A 370 9.20 6.29 -26.03
CA LEU A 370 8.19 6.39 -24.98
C LEU A 370 7.53 7.77 -25.03
N PRO A 371 6.24 7.86 -25.42
CA PRO A 371 5.51 9.13 -25.44
C PRO A 371 5.13 9.59 -24.02
N LEU A 372 6.14 10.03 -23.25
CA LEU A 372 6.02 10.34 -21.82
C LEU A 372 4.89 11.32 -21.49
N ALA A 373 4.74 12.38 -22.29
CA ALA A 373 3.74 13.42 -22.05
C ALA A 373 2.29 12.93 -22.20
N GLU A 374 2.06 11.96 -23.09
CA GLU A 374 0.71 11.48 -23.44
C GLU A 374 0.35 10.22 -22.64
N SER A 375 1.30 9.29 -22.52
CA SER A 375 1.07 7.99 -21.91
C SER A 375 1.32 7.93 -20.40
N TYR A 376 2.12 8.85 -19.86
CA TYR A 376 2.54 8.86 -18.45
C TYR A 376 2.50 10.29 -17.86
N PRO A 377 1.29 10.87 -17.66
CA PRO A 377 1.13 12.25 -17.18
C PRO A 377 1.73 12.48 -15.79
N GLN A 378 1.90 11.41 -15.02
CA GLN A 378 2.55 11.42 -13.70
C GLN A 378 4.07 11.61 -13.73
N VAL A 379 4.73 11.52 -14.90
CA VAL A 379 6.18 11.75 -15.03
C VAL A 379 6.51 13.23 -14.91
N VAL A 380 7.28 13.56 -13.88
CA VAL A 380 7.69 14.93 -13.57
C VAL A 380 8.88 15.32 -14.45
N ARG A 381 8.82 16.52 -15.01
CA ARG A 381 9.89 17.09 -15.82
C ARG A 381 11.01 17.63 -14.94
N SER A 382 12.25 17.33 -15.31
CA SER A 382 13.44 17.91 -14.66
C SER A 382 13.69 19.37 -15.06
N GLY A 383 13.12 19.80 -16.19
CA GLY A 383 13.17 21.18 -16.67
C GLY A 383 12.40 21.37 -17.97
N PRO A 384 12.53 22.54 -18.63
CA PRO A 384 11.85 22.80 -19.90
C PRO A 384 12.25 21.77 -20.97
N GLY A 385 11.31 20.87 -21.30
CA GLY A 385 11.50 19.82 -22.32
C GLY A 385 12.41 18.66 -21.93
N ARG A 386 12.71 18.48 -20.64
CA ARG A 386 13.59 17.41 -20.13
C ARG A 386 12.90 16.58 -19.05
N TYR A 387 13.16 15.28 -19.05
CA TYR A 387 12.57 14.33 -18.10
C TYR A 387 13.62 13.66 -17.20
N ILE A 388 14.87 13.57 -17.64
CA ILE A 388 15.93 12.87 -16.91
C ILE A 388 16.49 13.78 -15.81
N HIS A 389 16.50 13.25 -14.59
CA HIS A 389 17.26 13.75 -13.45
C HIS A 389 18.60 12.99 -13.40
N ALA A 390 19.62 13.54 -14.07
CA ALA A 390 20.93 12.90 -14.16
C ALA A 390 21.72 13.06 -12.85
N ILE A 391 22.36 11.97 -12.39
CA ILE A 391 23.15 11.96 -11.15
C ILE A 391 24.51 11.28 -11.34
N ASP A 392 25.53 11.89 -10.74
CA ASP A 392 26.86 11.30 -10.59
C ASP A 392 26.97 10.70 -9.18
N ASN A 393 26.71 9.40 -9.08
CA ASN A 393 26.78 8.67 -7.81
C ASN A 393 28.22 8.47 -7.29
N MET A 394 29.24 8.67 -8.14
CA MET A 394 30.64 8.43 -7.79
C MET A 394 31.37 9.70 -7.31
N SER A 395 30.72 10.86 -7.44
CA SER A 395 31.24 12.10 -6.88
C SER A 395 31.47 12.01 -5.37
N ALA A 396 32.62 12.48 -4.90
CA ALA A 396 32.93 12.57 -3.47
C ALA A 396 32.20 13.74 -2.78
N SER A 397 31.47 14.58 -3.52
CA SER A 397 30.72 15.70 -2.94
C SER A 397 29.52 15.18 -2.12
N PRO A 398 29.32 15.64 -0.87
CA PRO A 398 28.13 15.30 -0.08
C PRO A 398 26.84 15.88 -0.67
N ASP A 399 26.95 16.91 -1.52
CA ASP A 399 25.83 17.60 -2.16
C ASP A 399 25.55 17.11 -3.59
N ARG A 400 26.13 15.97 -4.00
CA ARG A 400 25.97 15.43 -5.36
C ARG A 400 24.52 15.10 -5.76
N ALA A 401 23.61 14.99 -4.80
CA ALA A 401 22.18 14.78 -5.02
C ALA A 401 21.31 16.02 -4.71
N GLU A 402 21.89 17.20 -4.47
CA GLU A 402 21.15 18.40 -4.03
C GLU A 402 19.98 18.77 -4.95
N ALA A 403 20.20 18.74 -6.27
CA ALA A 403 19.14 19.03 -7.24
C ALA A 403 18.00 18.00 -7.18
N LEU A 404 18.33 16.72 -7.00
CA LEU A 404 17.34 15.64 -6.88
C LEU A 404 16.57 15.73 -5.56
N ARG A 405 17.26 15.99 -4.44
CA ARG A 405 16.63 16.25 -3.12
C ARG A 405 15.64 17.41 -3.18
N THR A 406 16.02 18.49 -3.87
CA THR A 406 15.17 19.68 -4.04
C THR A 406 13.92 19.34 -4.87
N ALA A 407 14.07 18.59 -5.95
CA ALA A 407 12.93 18.14 -6.77
C ALA A 407 11.97 17.24 -5.97
N ILE A 408 12.51 16.24 -5.25
CA ILE A 408 11.71 15.33 -4.41
C ILE A 408 10.95 16.10 -3.33
N ALA A 409 11.64 16.99 -2.59
CA ALA A 409 11.00 17.80 -1.55
C ALA A 409 9.93 18.72 -2.12
N GLY A 410 10.16 19.32 -3.29
CA GLY A 410 9.19 20.16 -3.99
C GLY A 410 7.93 19.40 -4.42
N ILE A 411 8.06 18.13 -4.81
CA ILE A 411 6.93 17.26 -5.16
C ILE A 411 6.20 16.80 -3.90
N ALA A 412 6.93 16.43 -2.84
CA ALA A 412 6.35 15.92 -1.60
C ALA A 412 5.41 16.92 -0.94
N VAL A 413 5.74 18.22 -0.96
CA VAL A 413 4.86 19.26 -0.39
C VAL A 413 3.56 19.47 -1.17
N THR A 414 3.43 18.95 -2.40
CA THR A 414 2.18 19.06 -3.18
C THR A 414 1.26 17.87 -3.02
N GLN A 415 1.67 16.83 -2.30
CA GLN A 415 0.90 15.60 -2.18
C GLN A 415 -0.17 15.70 -1.08
N ASP A 416 -1.41 15.34 -1.40
CA ASP A 416 -2.55 15.45 -0.48
C ASP A 416 -2.35 14.62 0.80
N TYR A 417 -1.79 13.41 0.67
CA TYR A 417 -1.56 12.52 1.82
C TYR A 417 -0.48 13.04 2.79
N VAL A 418 0.46 13.86 2.31
CA VAL A 418 1.51 14.51 3.12
C VAL A 418 0.92 15.67 3.92
N LEU A 419 -0.06 16.37 3.33
CA LEU A 419 -0.74 17.54 3.90
C LEU A 419 -1.97 17.17 4.75
N GLN A 420 -2.43 15.92 4.67
CA GLN A 420 -3.58 15.40 5.42
C GLN A 420 -3.39 15.65 6.92
N GLN A 421 -4.40 16.28 7.54
CA GLN A 421 -4.38 16.52 8.98
C GLN A 421 -4.73 15.22 9.71
N VAL A 422 -3.87 14.79 10.62
CA VAL A 422 -4.05 13.59 11.45
C VAL A 422 -3.93 13.94 12.94
N PRO A 423 -4.66 13.25 13.84
CA PRO A 423 -4.52 13.47 15.27
C PRO A 423 -3.11 13.19 15.79
N LEU A 424 -2.59 14.03 16.69
CA LEU A 424 -1.31 13.75 17.37
C LEU A 424 -1.29 12.39 18.10
N ALA A 425 -2.45 11.92 18.54
CA ALA A 425 -2.60 10.59 19.13
C ALA A 425 -2.18 9.46 18.18
N TRP A 426 -2.45 9.57 16.88
CA TRP A 426 -2.02 8.56 15.91
C TRP A 426 -0.50 8.45 15.86
N LEU A 427 0.18 9.59 15.85
CA LEU A 427 1.64 9.64 15.83
C LEU A 427 2.24 9.11 17.13
N LYS A 428 1.55 9.31 18.25
CA LYS A 428 1.95 8.74 19.53
C LYS A 428 1.79 7.22 19.54
N VAL A 429 0.66 6.70 19.09
CA VAL A 429 0.45 5.25 18.95
C VAL A 429 1.52 4.63 18.05
N HIS A 430 1.81 5.24 16.90
CA HIS A 430 2.89 4.80 16.02
C HIS A 430 4.26 4.80 16.72
N GLU A 431 4.58 5.87 17.47
CA GLU A 431 5.79 5.92 18.30
C GLU A 431 5.82 4.75 19.30
N ASP A 432 4.74 4.45 20.00
CA ASP A 432 4.71 3.37 21.00
C ASP A 432 4.81 1.98 20.38
N LEU A 433 4.10 1.71 19.28
CA LEU A 433 4.21 0.45 18.53
C LEU A 433 5.66 0.16 18.13
N LEU A 434 6.36 1.21 17.72
CA LEU A 434 7.75 1.13 17.31
C LEU A 434 8.72 0.90 18.48
N HIS A 435 8.43 1.44 19.67
CA HIS A 435 9.23 1.21 20.88
C HIS A 435 9.07 -0.20 21.47
N MET A 436 8.03 -0.94 21.10
CA MET A 436 7.85 -2.34 21.52
C MET A 436 8.95 -3.25 20.95
N ASN A 437 9.60 -2.84 19.85
CA ASN A 437 10.61 -3.63 19.11
C ASN A 437 10.09 -5.02 18.69
N GLU A 438 8.79 -5.13 18.45
CA GLU A 438 8.16 -6.33 17.88
C GLU A 438 7.86 -6.06 16.39
N PRO A 439 8.17 -7.01 15.48
CA PRO A 439 7.95 -6.81 14.04
C PRO A 439 6.46 -6.76 13.66
N TYR A 440 5.60 -7.38 14.47
CA TYR A 440 4.15 -7.38 14.32
C TYR A 440 3.48 -7.38 15.70
N ILE A 441 2.20 -7.03 15.73
CA ILE A 441 1.38 -7.00 16.94
C ILE A 441 -0.07 -7.41 16.59
N PHE A 442 -0.84 -7.89 17.57
CA PHE A 442 -2.25 -8.17 17.34
C PHE A 442 -3.10 -6.89 17.30
N TYR A 443 -4.08 -6.85 16.40
CA TYR A 443 -4.96 -5.71 16.19
C TYR A 443 -5.67 -5.27 17.48
N ASP A 444 -6.13 -6.20 18.32
CA ASP A 444 -6.80 -5.86 19.58
C ASP A 444 -5.86 -5.09 20.53
N GLN A 445 -4.56 -5.41 20.55
CA GLN A 445 -3.57 -4.66 21.32
C GLN A 445 -3.37 -3.25 20.76
N VAL A 446 -3.40 -3.08 19.43
CA VAL A 446 -3.38 -1.74 18.80
C VAL A 446 -4.59 -0.92 19.23
N VAL A 447 -5.78 -1.54 19.28
CA VAL A 447 -7.00 -0.89 19.76
C VAL A 447 -6.89 -0.52 21.23
N GLU A 448 -6.31 -1.37 22.07
CA GLU A 448 -6.05 -1.05 23.49
C GLU A 448 -5.14 0.17 23.65
N ILE A 449 -4.02 0.21 22.90
CA ILE A 449 -3.08 1.35 22.91
C ILE A 449 -3.78 2.63 22.42
N ALA A 450 -4.55 2.54 21.32
CA ALA A 450 -5.31 3.67 20.79
C ALA A 450 -6.38 4.17 21.78
N THR A 451 -7.07 3.24 22.46
CA THR A 451 -8.10 3.53 23.47
C THR A 451 -7.50 4.22 24.69
N ALA A 452 -6.29 3.83 25.12
CA ALA A 452 -5.57 4.51 26.19
C ALA A 452 -5.35 6.00 25.90
N TYR A 453 -5.20 6.38 24.62
CA TYR A 453 -5.09 7.76 24.14
C TYR A 453 -6.43 8.38 23.68
N GLY A 454 -7.55 7.81 24.13
CA GLY A 454 -8.89 8.34 23.87
C GLY A 454 -9.35 8.20 22.42
N ARG A 455 -8.82 7.22 21.67
CA ARG A 455 -9.24 6.92 20.29
C ARG A 455 -10.14 5.71 20.25
N SER A 456 -11.17 5.77 19.41
CA SER A 456 -12.10 4.65 19.23
C SER A 456 -11.50 3.58 18.32
N ARG A 457 -12.10 2.38 18.30
CA ARG A 457 -11.75 1.31 17.35
C ARG A 457 -11.83 1.79 15.90
N ARG A 458 -12.87 2.56 15.54
CA ARG A 458 -13.02 3.15 14.20
C ARG A 458 -11.89 4.13 13.85
N ASP A 459 -11.38 4.85 14.84
CA ASP A 459 -10.22 5.73 14.64
C ASP A 459 -8.93 4.92 14.44
N ALA A 460 -8.79 3.78 15.13
CA ALA A 460 -7.68 2.86 14.93
C ALA A 460 -7.69 2.26 13.52
N ASP A 461 -8.85 1.89 12.98
CA ASP A 461 -8.99 1.42 11.59
C ASP A 461 -8.57 2.50 10.59
N ALA A 462 -9.04 3.74 10.77
CA ALA A 462 -8.67 4.86 9.92
C ALA A 462 -7.17 5.18 10.00
N MET A 463 -6.59 5.07 11.19
CA MET A 463 -5.16 5.23 11.44
C MET A 463 -4.34 4.17 10.72
N LEU A 464 -4.68 2.89 10.90
CA LEU A 464 -3.99 1.77 10.25
C LEU A 464 -4.11 1.84 8.73
N ALA A 465 -5.28 2.20 8.18
CA ALA A 465 -5.44 2.41 6.74
C ALA A 465 -4.57 3.57 6.21
N TYR A 466 -4.43 4.64 6.98
CA TYR A 466 -3.55 5.75 6.63
C TYR A 466 -2.07 5.33 6.66
N PHE A 467 -1.65 4.60 7.70
CA PHE A 467 -0.29 4.08 7.87
C PHE A 467 0.08 3.02 6.83
N ASN A 468 -0.84 2.11 6.51
CA ASN A 468 -0.69 1.10 5.48
C ASN A 468 -0.45 1.76 4.11
N GLY A 469 -1.25 2.77 3.77
CA GLY A 469 -1.05 3.52 2.54
C GLY A 469 0.30 4.24 2.47
N LEU A 470 0.84 4.71 3.60
CA LEU A 470 2.18 5.30 3.66
C LEU A 470 3.31 4.26 3.67
N GLY A 471 3.00 2.96 3.78
CA GLY A 471 3.97 1.89 3.91
C GLY A 471 4.81 1.99 5.19
N VAL A 472 4.25 2.53 6.28
CA VAL A 472 4.94 2.52 7.59
C VAL A 472 4.53 1.34 8.46
N VAL A 473 3.38 0.74 8.17
CA VAL A 473 2.88 -0.53 8.72
C VAL A 473 2.22 -1.30 7.58
N VAL A 474 1.95 -2.59 7.76
CA VAL A 474 1.10 -3.37 6.85
C VAL A 474 -0.06 -3.97 7.64
N HIS A 475 -1.30 -3.68 7.21
CA HIS A 475 -2.51 -4.25 7.79
C HIS A 475 -3.52 -4.55 6.69
N LEU A 476 -3.90 -5.83 6.56
CA LEU A 476 -4.86 -6.32 5.58
C LEU A 476 -6.12 -6.81 6.31
N THR A 477 -7.29 -6.52 5.76
CA THR A 477 -8.58 -6.84 6.40
C THR A 477 -9.45 -7.77 5.55
N SER A 478 -8.87 -8.46 4.57
CA SER A 478 -9.60 -9.32 3.63
C SER A 478 -10.07 -10.65 4.26
N SER A 479 -9.43 -11.10 5.34
CA SER A 479 -9.83 -12.31 6.08
C SER A 479 -9.69 -12.10 7.60
N GLU A 480 -10.33 -12.99 8.38
CA GLU A 480 -10.21 -12.96 9.85
C GLU A 480 -8.74 -13.10 10.27
N THR A 481 -8.00 -14.07 9.71
CA THR A 481 -6.57 -14.27 9.98
C THR A 481 -5.74 -13.02 9.70
N LEU A 482 -5.96 -12.37 8.55
CA LEU A 482 -5.21 -11.18 8.16
C LEU A 482 -5.56 -9.97 9.02
N SER A 483 -6.84 -9.81 9.37
CA SER A 483 -7.31 -8.67 10.16
C SER A 483 -6.73 -8.63 11.58
N ARG A 484 -6.30 -9.79 12.10
CA ARG A 484 -5.81 -9.97 13.47
C ARG A 484 -4.38 -9.50 13.65
N VAL A 485 -3.55 -9.47 12.61
CA VAL A 485 -2.13 -9.14 12.72
C VAL A 485 -1.82 -7.82 12.02
N VAL A 486 -1.16 -6.92 12.73
CA VAL A 486 -0.65 -5.65 12.22
C VAL A 486 0.88 -5.76 12.17
N VAL A 487 1.45 -5.75 10.97
CA VAL A 487 2.90 -5.76 10.78
C VAL A 487 3.41 -4.33 11.00
N VAL A 488 4.16 -4.12 12.07
CA VAL A 488 4.71 -2.82 12.47
C VAL A 488 6.03 -2.54 11.74
N ASP A 489 6.79 -3.58 11.42
CA ASP A 489 8.01 -3.51 10.63
C ASP A 489 7.81 -4.16 9.25
N PRO A 490 7.58 -3.38 8.18
CA PRO A 490 7.46 -3.92 6.83
C PRO A 490 8.69 -4.69 6.35
N GLN A 491 9.88 -4.44 6.91
CA GLN A 491 11.10 -5.18 6.56
C GLN A 491 10.97 -6.65 6.95
N TRP A 492 10.41 -6.95 8.13
CA TRP A 492 10.19 -8.33 8.56
C TRP A 492 9.33 -9.10 7.55
N LEU A 493 8.24 -8.51 7.05
CA LEU A 493 7.39 -9.16 6.05
C LEU A 493 8.15 -9.41 4.74
N LEU A 494 8.93 -8.42 4.27
CA LEU A 494 9.78 -8.58 3.09
C LEU A 494 10.79 -9.72 3.25
N ASP A 495 11.44 -9.81 4.41
CA ASP A 495 12.42 -10.84 4.72
C ASP A 495 11.79 -12.24 4.78
N LYS A 496 10.52 -12.36 5.18
CA LYS A 496 9.79 -13.64 5.13
C LYS A 496 9.41 -14.02 3.70
N LEU A 497 8.95 -13.06 2.90
CA LEU A 497 8.59 -13.31 1.50
C LEU A 497 9.83 -13.64 0.66
N SER A 498 10.98 -13.00 0.94
CA SER A 498 12.25 -13.20 0.22
C SER A 498 12.80 -14.62 0.32
N ARG A 499 12.49 -15.32 1.41
CA ARG A 499 12.93 -16.69 1.66
C ARG A 499 12.17 -17.73 0.85
N VAL A 500 10.96 -17.39 0.40
CA VAL A 500 10.14 -18.26 -0.45
C VAL A 500 10.28 -17.83 -1.92
N ILE A 501 10.03 -16.56 -2.21
CA ILE A 501 10.13 -15.96 -3.54
C ILE A 501 11.56 -15.42 -3.70
N ALA A 502 12.52 -16.33 -3.84
CA ALA A 502 13.96 -16.03 -3.84
C ALA A 502 14.60 -16.08 -5.23
N ASP A 503 15.58 -15.22 -5.51
CA ASP A 503 16.45 -15.38 -6.69
C ASP A 503 17.46 -16.53 -6.50
N ASP A 504 18.20 -16.89 -7.55
CA ASP A 504 19.16 -18.01 -7.50
C ASP A 504 20.30 -17.81 -6.50
N VAL A 505 20.69 -16.55 -6.23
CA VAL A 505 21.76 -16.24 -5.28
C VAL A 505 21.29 -16.53 -3.86
N HIS A 506 20.09 -16.08 -3.51
CA HIS A 506 19.48 -16.32 -2.21
C HIS A 506 19.15 -17.80 -2.02
N ALA A 507 18.56 -18.44 -3.04
CA ALA A 507 18.27 -19.87 -3.02
C ALA A 507 19.54 -20.71 -2.81
N SER A 508 20.67 -20.30 -3.41
CA SER A 508 21.97 -20.96 -3.22
C SER A 508 22.51 -20.78 -1.79
N ARG A 509 22.29 -19.63 -1.15
CA ARG A 509 22.66 -19.41 0.27
C ARG A 509 21.85 -20.32 1.19
N ILE A 510 20.54 -20.44 0.96
CA ILE A 510 19.65 -21.31 1.75
C ILE A 510 20.00 -22.79 1.53
N SER A 511 20.22 -23.22 0.29
CA SER A 511 20.56 -24.62 -0.03
C SER A 511 21.90 -25.06 0.55
N ALA A 512 22.85 -24.14 0.70
CA ALA A 512 24.15 -24.39 1.32
C ALA A 512 24.12 -24.32 2.86
N SER A 513 22.99 -23.95 3.48
CA SER A 513 22.89 -23.82 4.93
C SER A 513 22.92 -25.18 5.63
N VAL A 514 23.62 -25.23 6.77
CA VAL A 514 23.67 -26.43 7.62
C VAL A 514 22.28 -26.71 8.23
N GLU A 515 21.54 -25.64 8.55
CA GLU A 515 20.20 -25.69 9.13
C GLU A 515 19.22 -26.47 8.24
N LEU A 516 19.24 -26.25 6.92
CA LEU A 516 18.39 -26.97 5.98
C LEU A 516 18.74 -28.47 5.92
N GLN A 517 20.03 -28.80 6.01
CA GLN A 517 20.51 -30.19 6.02
C GLN A 517 20.12 -30.91 7.30
N GLU A 518 20.26 -30.25 8.46
CA GLU A 518 19.88 -30.81 9.76
C GLU A 518 18.37 -30.98 9.90
N ALA A 519 17.57 -30.11 9.29
CA ALA A 519 16.11 -30.20 9.27
C ALA A 519 15.58 -31.36 8.37
N GLY A 520 16.39 -31.93 7.48
CA GLY A 520 16.01 -33.06 6.64
C GLY A 520 14.99 -32.74 5.53
N ILE A 521 14.82 -31.46 5.20
CA ILE A 521 13.83 -30.95 4.22
C ILE A 521 14.47 -30.44 2.93
N VAL A 522 15.69 -30.90 2.63
CA VAL A 522 16.44 -30.50 1.41
C VAL A 522 15.66 -30.86 0.15
N ASP A 523 15.02 -32.03 0.13
CA ASP A 523 14.22 -32.49 -1.02
C ASP A 523 12.98 -31.61 -1.22
N ALA A 524 12.32 -31.19 -0.14
CA ALA A 524 11.20 -30.25 -0.21
C ALA A 524 11.66 -28.88 -0.76
N PHE A 525 12.83 -28.38 -0.34
CA PHE A 525 13.39 -27.14 -0.88
C PHE A 525 13.77 -27.27 -2.36
N GLN A 526 14.31 -28.41 -2.79
CA GLN A 526 14.58 -28.66 -4.21
C GLN A 526 13.30 -28.67 -5.05
N ARG A 527 12.23 -29.29 -4.52
CA ARG A 527 10.92 -29.31 -5.17
C ARG A 527 10.33 -27.90 -5.31
N LEU A 528 10.44 -27.06 -4.28
CA LEU A 528 10.08 -25.64 -4.37
C LEU A 528 10.83 -24.92 -5.51
N ARG A 529 12.11 -25.23 -5.71
CA ARG A 529 12.92 -24.60 -6.76
C ARG A 529 12.68 -25.15 -8.16
N GLN A 530 12.24 -26.39 -8.31
CA GLN A 530 12.08 -27.03 -9.63
C GLN A 530 10.63 -27.01 -10.12
N GLU A 531 9.68 -27.16 -9.20
CA GLU A 531 8.25 -27.31 -9.48
C GLU A 531 7.43 -26.12 -8.96
N ALA A 532 8.05 -25.18 -8.24
CA ALA A 532 7.35 -24.10 -7.52
C ALA A 532 6.37 -24.61 -6.44
N VAL A 533 6.48 -25.87 -5.99
CA VAL A 533 5.61 -26.46 -4.96
C VAL A 533 6.34 -26.49 -3.61
N ALA A 534 5.77 -25.84 -2.60
CA ALA A 534 6.22 -25.87 -1.21
C ALA A 534 5.30 -26.76 -0.37
N THR A 535 5.89 -27.53 0.55
CA THR A 535 5.12 -28.18 1.62
C THR A 535 4.95 -27.25 2.81
N ARG A 536 3.96 -27.51 3.67
CA ARG A 536 3.75 -26.75 4.91
C ARG A 536 4.97 -26.76 5.81
N SER A 537 5.59 -27.92 6.06
CA SER A 537 6.81 -28.03 6.86
C SER A 537 7.98 -27.20 6.32
N LEU A 538 8.12 -27.10 5.00
CA LEU A 538 9.12 -26.24 4.37
C LEU A 538 8.86 -24.75 4.64
N LEU A 539 7.59 -24.32 4.52
CA LEU A 539 7.22 -22.92 4.81
C LEU A 539 7.45 -22.59 6.29
N GLU A 540 7.10 -23.49 7.20
CA GLU A 540 7.38 -23.36 8.64
C GLU A 540 8.88 -23.18 8.89
N PHE A 541 9.74 -23.98 8.24
CA PHE A 541 11.19 -23.81 8.34
C PHE A 541 11.66 -22.48 7.76
N LEU A 542 11.24 -22.13 6.54
CA LEU A 542 11.68 -20.90 5.87
C LEU A 542 11.29 -19.68 6.71
N TRP A 543 10.13 -19.69 7.35
CA TRP A 543 9.66 -18.60 8.20
C TRP A 543 10.05 -18.69 9.67
N HIS A 544 10.84 -19.69 10.06
CA HIS A 544 11.25 -19.95 11.45
C HIS A 544 10.07 -20.19 12.41
N GLY A 545 8.95 -20.70 11.91
CA GLY A 545 7.73 -20.95 12.67
C GLY A 545 6.96 -19.69 13.08
N GLU A 546 7.35 -18.50 12.61
CA GLU A 546 6.71 -17.24 12.97
C GLU A 546 5.46 -16.97 12.11
N GLU A 547 4.28 -16.91 12.73
CA GLU A 547 3.01 -16.49 12.11
C GLU A 547 2.73 -17.13 10.74
N VAL A 548 2.98 -18.45 10.65
CA VAL A 548 2.89 -19.22 9.40
C VAL A 548 1.49 -19.14 8.80
N ASP A 549 0.43 -19.28 9.62
CA ASP A 549 -0.95 -19.18 9.14
C ASP A 549 -1.27 -17.80 8.56
N TYR A 550 -0.74 -16.73 9.18
CA TYR A 550 -0.86 -15.38 8.65
C TYR A 550 -0.10 -15.22 7.34
N LEU A 551 1.12 -15.72 7.23
CA LEU A 551 1.94 -15.63 6.02
C LEU A 551 1.36 -16.44 4.85
N VAL A 552 0.83 -17.65 5.12
CA VAL A 552 0.06 -18.41 4.12
C VAL A 552 -1.16 -17.63 3.66
N ALA A 553 -1.98 -17.15 4.60
CA ALA A 553 -3.16 -16.35 4.27
C ALA A 553 -2.81 -15.06 3.53
N PHE A 554 -1.66 -14.45 3.84
CA PHE A 554 -1.16 -13.25 3.19
C PHE A 554 -0.76 -13.57 1.75
N MET A 555 0.01 -14.63 1.52
CA MET A 555 0.42 -15.02 0.18
C MET A 555 -0.77 -15.46 -0.68
N ASP A 556 -1.72 -16.20 -0.12
CA ASP A 556 -2.95 -16.63 -0.78
C ASP A 556 -3.82 -15.43 -1.19
N ALA A 557 -4.09 -14.51 -0.26
CA ALA A 557 -4.89 -13.30 -0.53
C ALA A 557 -4.26 -12.37 -1.59
N ASN A 558 -2.95 -12.48 -1.82
CA ASN A 558 -2.21 -11.71 -2.83
C ASN A 558 -1.91 -12.54 -4.10
N LEU A 559 -2.52 -13.72 -4.23
CA LEU A 559 -2.35 -14.66 -5.34
C LEU A 559 -0.89 -15.08 -5.58
N LEU A 560 -0.05 -15.00 -4.55
CA LEU A 560 1.35 -15.45 -4.57
C LEU A 560 1.48 -16.94 -4.29
N LEU A 561 0.40 -17.54 -3.77
CA LEU A 561 0.33 -18.92 -3.35
C LEU A 561 -1.08 -19.47 -3.57
N CYS A 562 -1.23 -20.76 -3.86
CA CYS A 562 -2.51 -21.47 -3.80
C CYS A 562 -2.32 -22.94 -3.39
N ASN A 563 -3.37 -23.59 -2.91
CA ASN A 563 -3.31 -25.01 -2.51
C ASN A 563 -2.99 -25.92 -3.71
N TRP A 564 -2.08 -26.87 -3.51
CA TRP A 564 -1.68 -27.87 -4.49
C TRP A 564 -2.32 -29.23 -4.17
N ASN A 565 -3.51 -29.46 -4.70
CA ASN A 565 -4.35 -30.63 -4.37
C ASN A 565 -4.24 -31.77 -5.39
N PHE A 566 -3.05 -32.02 -5.96
CA PHE A 566 -2.83 -33.09 -6.95
C PHE A 566 -2.04 -34.28 -6.41
N ALA A 567 -1.70 -34.26 -5.12
CA ALA A 567 -1.05 -35.35 -4.42
C ALA A 567 -2.00 -35.89 -3.33
N PRO A 568 -2.99 -36.73 -3.68
CA PRO A 568 -4.00 -37.22 -2.72
C PRO A 568 -3.42 -38.05 -1.57
N ASP A 569 -2.22 -38.61 -1.75
CA ASP A 569 -1.46 -39.35 -0.74
C ASP A 569 -0.47 -38.46 0.04
N ALA A 570 -0.48 -37.14 -0.15
CA ALA A 570 0.43 -36.25 0.56
C ALA A 570 0.18 -36.29 2.08
N GLU A 571 1.26 -36.40 2.85
CA GLU A 571 1.21 -36.46 4.32
C GLU A 571 0.92 -35.10 4.96
N GLU A 572 1.07 -34.01 4.20
CA GLU A 572 0.87 -32.63 4.65
C GLU A 572 0.32 -31.74 3.52
N ASP A 573 -0.16 -30.54 3.88
CA ASP A 573 -0.62 -29.55 2.92
C ASP A 573 0.51 -29.09 1.99
N GLU A 574 0.23 -29.03 0.69
CA GLU A 574 1.15 -28.54 -0.33
C GLU A 574 0.59 -27.28 -1.00
N TYR A 575 1.49 -26.43 -1.47
CA TYR A 575 1.14 -25.12 -2.03
C TYR A 575 1.97 -24.80 -3.26
N LEU A 576 1.34 -24.31 -4.31
CA LEU A 576 2.01 -23.73 -5.47
C LEU A 576 2.37 -22.27 -5.19
N VAL A 577 3.65 -21.92 -5.31
CA VAL A 577 4.16 -20.55 -5.18
C VAL A 577 4.24 -19.90 -6.56
N SER A 578 3.15 -19.22 -6.96
CA SER A 578 2.98 -18.65 -8.30
C SER A 578 4.09 -17.67 -8.71
N GLY A 579 4.70 -16.97 -7.74
CA GLY A 579 5.79 -16.02 -7.99
C GLY A 579 7.04 -16.66 -8.60
N LEU A 580 7.30 -17.94 -8.32
CA LEU A 580 8.48 -18.66 -8.82
C LEU A 580 8.31 -19.19 -10.25
N LEU A 581 7.07 -19.28 -10.76
CA LEU A 581 6.77 -19.70 -12.12
C LEU A 581 7.48 -18.81 -13.16
N SER A 582 7.73 -17.55 -12.81
CA SER A 582 8.41 -16.56 -13.67
C SER A 582 9.89 -16.88 -13.98
N THR A 583 10.54 -17.71 -13.16
CA THR A 583 12.01 -17.86 -13.20
C THR A 583 12.49 -19.30 -13.05
N SER A 584 11.71 -20.19 -12.42
CA SER A 584 12.28 -21.40 -11.80
C SER A 584 11.85 -22.73 -12.44
N ILE A 585 11.04 -22.72 -13.51
CA ILE A 585 10.50 -23.96 -14.10
C ILE A 585 11.12 -24.28 -15.47
N PRO A 586 11.48 -25.55 -15.75
CA PRO A 586 11.94 -26.01 -17.05
C PRO A 586 10.82 -25.99 -18.11
N ASP A 587 11.18 -25.80 -19.38
CA ASP A 587 10.22 -25.82 -20.49
C ASP A 587 9.49 -27.17 -20.55
N VAL A 588 8.16 -27.14 -20.72
CA VAL A 588 7.35 -28.36 -20.80
C VAL A 588 6.84 -28.59 -22.23
N GLU A 589 7.05 -29.81 -22.72
CA GLU A 589 6.49 -30.26 -23.99
C GLU A 589 4.98 -30.53 -23.86
N VAL A 590 4.22 -29.93 -24.78
CA VAL A 590 2.75 -30.02 -24.87
C VAL A 590 2.32 -30.56 -26.24
N ASP A 591 3.16 -31.40 -26.86
CA ASP A 591 3.00 -31.87 -28.25
C ASP A 591 1.79 -32.80 -28.43
N ASP A 592 1.36 -33.47 -27.36
CA ASP A 592 0.19 -34.37 -27.36
C ASP A 592 -1.15 -33.62 -27.27
N PHE A 593 -1.15 -32.29 -27.12
CA PHE A 593 -2.38 -31.50 -27.01
C PHE A 593 -3.01 -31.21 -28.38
N GLU A 594 -4.26 -31.62 -28.56
CA GLU A 594 -5.02 -31.41 -29.80
C GLU A 594 -5.98 -30.20 -29.65
N PRO A 595 -5.68 -29.04 -30.26
CA PRO A 595 -6.47 -27.82 -30.09
C PRO A 595 -7.81 -27.89 -30.84
N GLY A 596 -8.88 -27.48 -30.16
CA GLY A 596 -10.22 -27.23 -30.69
C GLY A 596 -10.55 -25.72 -30.70
N LEU A 597 -11.56 -25.31 -29.95
CA LEU A 597 -11.95 -23.89 -29.85
C LEU A 597 -10.83 -23.06 -29.21
N SER A 598 -10.65 -21.82 -29.67
CA SER A 598 -9.61 -20.92 -29.16
C SER A 598 -10.14 -19.51 -28.90
N CYS A 599 -9.64 -18.88 -27.85
CA CYS A 599 -9.90 -17.48 -27.51
C CYS A 599 -8.62 -16.78 -27.07
N ILE A 600 -8.65 -15.45 -27.01
CA ILE A 600 -7.51 -14.60 -26.68
C ILE A 600 -7.95 -13.60 -25.60
N LEU A 601 -7.22 -13.55 -24.50
CA LEU A 601 -7.34 -12.50 -23.49
C LEU A 601 -6.34 -11.40 -23.85
N ASP A 602 -6.83 -10.27 -24.33
CA ASP A 602 -5.99 -9.20 -24.84
C ASP A 602 -5.81 -8.05 -23.85
N PHE A 603 -4.55 -7.75 -23.54
CA PHE A 603 -4.11 -6.67 -22.65
C PHE A 603 -3.33 -5.57 -23.40
N SER A 604 -3.34 -5.56 -24.73
CA SER A 604 -2.56 -4.62 -25.56
C SER A 604 -2.81 -3.14 -25.25
N VAL A 605 -3.94 -2.80 -24.62
CA VAL A 605 -4.26 -1.42 -24.19
C VAL A 605 -3.39 -0.95 -23.02
N SER A 606 -3.12 -1.83 -22.05
CA SER A 606 -2.42 -1.53 -20.79
C SER A 606 -1.06 -2.21 -20.66
N SER A 607 -0.68 -3.07 -21.63
CA SER A 607 0.40 -4.06 -21.60
C SER A 607 0.22 -5.12 -20.52
N LEU A 608 0.55 -6.37 -20.85
CA LEU A 608 0.42 -7.49 -19.91
C LEU A 608 1.45 -7.35 -18.77
N PRO A 609 1.03 -7.18 -17.52
CA PRO A 609 1.94 -7.08 -16.39
C PRO A 609 2.63 -8.41 -16.09
N ASN A 610 3.90 -8.35 -15.73
CA ASN A 610 4.65 -9.53 -15.28
C ASN A 610 4.00 -10.12 -14.03
N GLY A 611 3.39 -11.30 -14.19
CA GLY A 611 2.73 -12.02 -13.11
C GLY A 611 1.21 -12.19 -13.22
N VAL A 612 0.53 -11.55 -14.18
CA VAL A 612 -0.91 -11.83 -14.44
C VAL A 612 -1.09 -13.27 -14.89
N PHE A 613 -0.28 -13.72 -15.86
CA PHE A 613 -0.27 -15.11 -16.32
C PHE A 613 -0.08 -16.10 -15.16
N HIS A 614 0.97 -15.93 -14.35
CA HIS A 614 1.29 -16.84 -13.24
C HIS A 614 0.19 -16.90 -12.16
N ARG A 615 -0.47 -15.76 -11.88
CA ARG A 615 -1.63 -15.72 -10.97
C ARG A 615 -2.87 -16.37 -11.57
N LEU A 616 -3.08 -16.17 -12.86
CA LEU A 616 -4.20 -16.80 -13.58
C LEU A 616 -4.04 -18.32 -13.56
N VAL A 617 -2.82 -18.81 -13.78
CA VAL A 617 -2.47 -20.23 -13.63
C VAL A 617 -2.77 -20.72 -12.21
N ALA A 618 -2.37 -19.98 -11.17
CA ALA A 618 -2.66 -20.34 -9.78
C ALA A 618 -4.17 -20.40 -9.48
N GLN A 619 -4.96 -19.43 -9.98
CA GLN A 619 -6.43 -19.44 -9.88
C GLN A 619 -7.04 -20.63 -10.63
N CYS A 620 -6.56 -20.93 -11.85
CA CYS A 620 -7.01 -22.08 -12.63
C CYS A 620 -6.77 -23.39 -11.87
N ILE A 621 -5.62 -23.54 -11.23
CA ILE A 621 -5.27 -24.70 -10.42
C ILE A 621 -6.17 -24.83 -9.20
N ALA A 622 -6.36 -23.74 -8.46
CA ALA A 622 -7.24 -23.72 -7.30
C ALA A 622 -8.70 -24.01 -7.67
N TYR A 623 -9.14 -23.61 -8.87
CA TYR A 623 -10.47 -23.89 -9.38
C TYR A 623 -10.62 -25.32 -9.89
N GLY A 624 -9.71 -25.78 -10.74
CA GLY A 624 -9.73 -27.11 -11.35
C GLY A 624 -9.62 -28.25 -10.34
N SER A 625 -9.04 -28.00 -9.17
CA SER A 625 -8.93 -28.97 -8.08
C SER A 625 -10.16 -29.03 -7.14
N ARG A 626 -11.20 -28.22 -7.39
CA ARG A 626 -12.41 -28.25 -6.56
C ARG A 626 -13.20 -29.54 -6.82
N PRO A 627 -13.75 -30.18 -5.76
CA PRO A 627 -14.54 -31.41 -5.92
C PRO A 627 -15.70 -31.29 -6.91
N GLU A 628 -16.23 -30.08 -7.09
CA GLU A 628 -17.41 -29.86 -7.94
C GLU A 628 -17.08 -29.64 -9.40
N VAL A 629 -15.82 -29.30 -9.68
CA VAL A 629 -15.28 -29.18 -11.03
C VAL A 629 -14.77 -30.54 -11.50
N LEU A 630 -14.17 -31.31 -10.58
CA LEU A 630 -13.70 -32.67 -10.83
C LEU A 630 -14.84 -33.67 -10.98
N GLY A 631 -15.92 -33.52 -10.20
CA GLY A 631 -16.97 -34.52 -10.12
C GLY A 631 -16.42 -35.84 -9.57
N ASP A 632 -16.59 -36.93 -10.32
CA ASP A 632 -16.06 -38.26 -9.97
C ASP A 632 -14.64 -38.51 -10.52
N ALA A 633 -14.04 -37.54 -11.24
CA ALA A 633 -12.71 -37.70 -11.84
C ALA A 633 -11.58 -37.44 -10.83
N GLU A 634 -10.46 -38.15 -11.00
CA GLU A 634 -9.24 -37.85 -10.25
C GLU A 634 -8.57 -36.56 -10.79
N PRO A 635 -8.01 -35.71 -9.91
CA PRO A 635 -7.35 -34.48 -10.32
C PRO A 635 -6.08 -34.77 -11.11
N VAL A 636 -6.00 -34.27 -12.34
CA VAL A 636 -4.81 -34.38 -13.19
C VAL A 636 -3.86 -33.24 -12.89
N ALA A 637 -2.61 -33.58 -12.53
CA ALA A 637 -1.58 -32.58 -12.27
C ALA A 637 -1.31 -31.73 -13.52
N PRO A 638 -1.28 -30.39 -13.39
CA PRO A 638 -1.07 -29.49 -14.53
C PRO A 638 0.39 -29.53 -15.00
N LYS A 639 0.61 -29.23 -16.29
CA LYS A 639 1.96 -29.02 -16.84
C LYS A 639 2.25 -27.53 -16.92
N LEU A 640 3.23 -27.06 -16.16
CA LEU A 640 3.51 -25.64 -15.98
C LEU A 640 4.84 -25.25 -16.63
N ASP A 641 4.87 -24.08 -17.23
CA ASP A 641 6.04 -23.43 -17.84
C ASP A 641 5.96 -21.92 -17.49
N ARG A 642 7.03 -21.16 -17.73
CA ARG A 642 7.12 -19.70 -17.55
C ARG A 642 6.12 -18.95 -18.42
N THR A 643 5.82 -19.45 -19.62
CA THR A 643 4.91 -18.78 -20.57
C THR A 643 3.77 -19.67 -21.04
N LYS A 644 3.67 -20.91 -20.57
CA LYS A 644 2.63 -21.85 -20.99
C LYS A 644 2.12 -22.67 -19.81
N ALA A 645 0.84 -23.04 -19.84
CA ALA A 645 0.28 -23.93 -18.84
C ALA A 645 -0.81 -24.80 -19.47
N LEU A 646 -0.64 -26.13 -19.38
CA LEU A 646 -1.68 -27.10 -19.69
C LEU A 646 -2.45 -27.41 -18.41
N LEU A 647 -3.74 -27.12 -18.44
CA LEU A 647 -4.64 -27.10 -17.29
C LEU A 647 -5.93 -27.85 -17.65
N ALA A 648 -6.72 -28.20 -16.64
CA ALA A 648 -8.01 -28.85 -16.85
C ALA A 648 -9.06 -28.36 -15.84
N PHE A 649 -10.28 -28.15 -16.33
CA PHE A 649 -11.48 -27.97 -15.52
C PHE A 649 -12.37 -29.20 -15.67
N GLY A 650 -12.11 -30.22 -14.84
CA GLY A 650 -12.73 -31.54 -14.98
C GLY A 650 -12.34 -32.17 -16.32
N PRO A 651 -13.29 -32.54 -17.20
CA PRO A 651 -13.01 -33.12 -18.51
C PRO A 651 -12.54 -32.08 -19.56
N ASN A 652 -12.50 -30.79 -19.21
CA ASN A 652 -12.18 -29.71 -20.13
C ASN A 652 -10.71 -29.32 -20.03
N GLU A 653 -9.86 -29.99 -20.78
CA GLU A 653 -8.43 -29.66 -20.89
C GLU A 653 -8.22 -28.43 -21.80
N PHE A 654 -7.32 -27.53 -21.41
CA PHE A 654 -6.98 -26.34 -22.18
C PHE A 654 -5.54 -25.89 -21.92
N LEU A 655 -4.99 -25.19 -22.90
CA LEU A 655 -3.63 -24.67 -22.91
C LEU A 655 -3.66 -23.15 -22.97
N ILE A 656 -3.04 -22.50 -22.00
CA ILE A 656 -2.80 -21.06 -22.00
C ILE A 656 -1.36 -20.79 -22.43
N ARG A 657 -1.13 -19.84 -23.33
CA ARG A 657 0.18 -19.34 -23.72
C ARG A 657 0.24 -17.82 -23.60
N ALA A 658 1.25 -17.30 -22.91
CA ALA A 658 1.54 -15.88 -22.86
C ALA A 658 2.46 -15.49 -24.02
N ASP A 659 2.01 -14.59 -24.89
CA ASP A 659 2.81 -14.00 -25.97
C ASP A 659 2.68 -12.48 -25.97
N GLY A 660 3.74 -11.78 -25.58
CA GLY A 660 3.74 -10.33 -25.47
C GLY A 660 2.65 -9.81 -24.53
N ASP A 661 1.67 -9.08 -25.10
CA ASP A 661 0.56 -8.46 -24.39
C ASP A 661 -0.75 -9.26 -24.45
N VAL A 662 -0.72 -10.51 -24.93
CA VAL A 662 -1.90 -11.39 -25.06
C VAL A 662 -1.69 -12.73 -24.36
N LEU A 663 -2.78 -13.30 -23.87
CA LEU A 663 -2.84 -14.71 -23.46
C LEU A 663 -3.71 -15.48 -24.46
N GLU A 664 -3.08 -16.37 -25.22
CA GLU A 664 -3.76 -17.28 -26.13
C GLU A 664 -4.26 -18.49 -25.35
N VAL A 665 -5.54 -18.82 -25.51
CA VAL A 665 -6.18 -19.97 -24.88
C VAL A 665 -6.67 -20.90 -25.98
N SER A 666 -6.17 -22.13 -25.98
CA SER A 666 -6.65 -23.21 -26.84
C SER A 666 -7.30 -24.27 -25.97
N ILE A 667 -8.56 -24.60 -26.25
CA ILE A 667 -9.32 -25.62 -25.52
C ILE A 667 -9.27 -26.92 -26.31
N SER A 668 -9.14 -28.06 -25.64
CA SER A 668 -9.04 -29.37 -26.28
C SER A 668 -10.24 -29.64 -27.19
N GLN A 669 -10.01 -30.26 -28.36
CA GLN A 669 -11.09 -30.70 -29.24
C GLN A 669 -12.02 -31.74 -28.58
N ASN A 670 -11.57 -32.38 -27.50
CA ASN A 670 -12.32 -33.36 -26.73
C ASN A 670 -12.99 -32.76 -25.48
N ALA A 671 -12.93 -31.44 -25.28
CA ALA A 671 -13.59 -30.79 -24.15
C ALA A 671 -15.11 -30.94 -24.24
N GLU A 672 -15.75 -31.29 -23.13
CA GLU A 672 -17.22 -31.45 -23.06
C GLU A 672 -17.96 -30.11 -23.06
N ARG A 673 -17.35 -29.09 -22.44
CA ARG A 673 -17.88 -27.74 -22.22
C ARG A 673 -16.82 -26.67 -22.51
N PRO A 674 -16.35 -26.53 -23.76
CA PRO A 674 -15.33 -25.54 -24.11
C PRO A 674 -15.74 -24.08 -23.86
N ALA A 675 -17.01 -23.70 -24.03
CA ALA A 675 -17.45 -22.31 -23.80
C ALA A 675 -17.30 -21.91 -22.33
N MET A 676 -17.59 -22.83 -21.41
CA MET A 676 -17.42 -22.64 -19.96
C MET A 676 -15.98 -22.22 -19.61
N VAL A 677 -14.96 -22.81 -20.25
CA VAL A 677 -13.55 -22.48 -19.99
C VAL A 677 -13.26 -21.01 -20.29
N ALA A 678 -13.71 -20.48 -21.43
CA ALA A 678 -13.49 -19.09 -21.82
C ALA A 678 -14.16 -18.11 -20.84
N CYS A 679 -15.40 -18.40 -20.43
CA CYS A 679 -16.12 -17.60 -19.45
C CYS A 679 -15.40 -17.58 -18.08
N VAL A 680 -14.97 -18.76 -17.58
CA VAL A 680 -14.24 -18.86 -16.32
C VAL A 680 -12.96 -18.04 -16.33
N LEU A 681 -12.19 -18.13 -17.42
CA LEU A 681 -10.94 -17.39 -17.54
C LEU A 681 -11.17 -15.88 -17.58
N GLN A 682 -12.22 -15.43 -18.27
CA GLN A 682 -12.61 -14.03 -18.25
C GLN A 682 -12.96 -13.56 -16.84
N ASP A 683 -13.76 -14.34 -16.10
CA ASP A 683 -14.13 -14.02 -14.71
C ASP A 683 -12.90 -13.95 -13.79
N MET A 684 -11.94 -14.87 -13.95
CA MET A 684 -10.69 -14.87 -13.19
C MET A 684 -9.82 -13.65 -13.47
N VAL A 685 -9.75 -13.21 -14.73
CA VAL A 685 -9.04 -11.97 -15.09
C VAL A 685 -9.74 -10.75 -14.52
N SER A 686 -11.07 -10.69 -14.60
CA SER A 686 -11.86 -9.63 -13.95
C SER A 686 -11.67 -9.62 -12.43
N GLU A 687 -11.55 -10.78 -11.80
CA GLU A 687 -11.17 -10.87 -10.39
C GLU A 687 -9.79 -10.26 -10.12
N GLN A 688 -8.79 -10.58 -10.94
CA GLN A 688 -7.46 -9.98 -10.79
C GLN A 688 -7.48 -8.47 -10.99
N GLU A 689 -8.30 -7.97 -11.93
CA GLU A 689 -8.52 -6.54 -12.14
C GLU A 689 -9.09 -5.86 -10.88
N GLU A 690 -10.07 -6.48 -10.23
CA GLU A 690 -10.70 -5.92 -9.03
C GLU A 690 -9.80 -5.98 -7.78
N THR A 691 -8.95 -7.01 -7.67
CA THR A 691 -8.26 -7.36 -6.41
C THR A 691 -6.78 -6.98 -6.39
N VAL A 692 -6.06 -7.16 -7.51
CA VAL A 692 -4.59 -7.07 -7.57
C VAL A 692 -4.11 -5.99 -8.54
N PHE A 693 -4.81 -5.84 -9.67
CA PHE A 693 -4.43 -4.95 -10.77
C PHE A 693 -5.57 -3.97 -11.11
N PRO A 694 -5.82 -2.98 -10.24
CA PRO A 694 -6.89 -2.02 -10.48
C PRO A 694 -6.70 -1.34 -11.85
N ASN A 695 -7.74 -1.36 -12.68
CA ASN A 695 -7.75 -0.83 -14.05
C ASN A 695 -6.85 -1.59 -15.04
N LEU A 696 -6.83 -2.92 -14.97
CA LEU A 696 -6.23 -3.78 -16.00
C LEU A 696 -7.28 -4.14 -17.07
N PRO A 697 -7.45 -3.34 -18.14
CA PRO A 697 -8.40 -3.66 -19.19
C PRO A 697 -8.00 -4.95 -19.90
N CYS A 698 -8.93 -5.91 -19.94
CA CYS A 698 -8.82 -7.13 -20.73
C CYS A 698 -10.00 -7.22 -21.69
N THR A 699 -9.72 -7.48 -22.97
CA THR A 699 -10.76 -7.78 -23.95
C THR A 699 -10.72 -9.27 -24.27
N LEU A 700 -11.84 -9.98 -24.10
CA LEU A 700 -11.98 -11.35 -24.59
C LEU A 700 -12.26 -11.34 -26.09
N LEU A 701 -11.37 -11.96 -26.87
CA LEU A 701 -11.51 -12.15 -28.30
C LEU A 701 -11.73 -13.63 -28.60
N LEU A 702 -12.69 -13.95 -29.47
CA LEU A 702 -12.92 -15.30 -29.96
C LEU A 702 -12.20 -15.50 -31.30
N VAL A 703 -11.66 -16.70 -31.50
CA VAL A 703 -11.08 -17.11 -32.79
C VAL A 703 -12.08 -17.99 -33.52
N SER A 704 -12.46 -17.59 -34.72
CA SER A 704 -13.39 -18.35 -35.56
C SER A 704 -12.80 -19.72 -35.89
N PRO A 705 -13.50 -20.84 -35.59
CA PRO A 705 -13.03 -22.18 -35.92
C PRO A 705 -13.05 -22.46 -37.43
N VAL A 706 -13.76 -21.64 -38.21
CA VAL A 706 -13.92 -21.83 -39.67
C VAL A 706 -12.92 -20.97 -40.44
N THR A 707 -12.81 -19.69 -40.10
CA THR A 707 -12.05 -18.70 -40.88
C THR A 707 -10.74 -18.29 -40.22
N GLY A 708 -10.61 -18.48 -38.90
CA GLY A 708 -9.52 -17.93 -38.10
C GLY A 708 -9.69 -16.45 -37.73
N ALA A 709 -10.80 -15.79 -38.12
CA ALA A 709 -11.06 -14.40 -37.78
C ALA A 709 -11.11 -14.18 -36.25
N VAL A 710 -10.51 -13.08 -35.79
CA VAL A 710 -10.44 -12.72 -34.36
C VAL A 710 -11.39 -11.57 -34.06
N VAL A 711 -12.44 -11.84 -33.29
CA VAL A 711 -13.56 -10.91 -33.05
C VAL A 711 -13.80 -10.75 -31.55
N SER A 712 -14.25 -9.58 -31.11
CA SER A 712 -14.62 -9.35 -29.70
C SER A 712 -15.81 -10.21 -29.28
N TYR A 713 -15.71 -10.87 -28.12
CA TYR A 713 -16.82 -11.63 -27.54
C TYR A 713 -18.09 -10.79 -27.40
N ALA A 714 -17.97 -9.52 -26.97
CA ALA A 714 -19.10 -8.63 -26.78
C ALA A 714 -19.87 -8.36 -28.09
N ASP A 715 -19.14 -8.21 -29.20
CA ASP A 715 -19.74 -7.97 -30.51
C ASP A 715 -20.47 -9.22 -30.99
N VAL A 716 -19.84 -10.40 -30.85
CA VAL A 716 -20.45 -11.69 -31.22
C VAL A 716 -21.68 -11.99 -30.34
N ALA A 717 -21.58 -11.82 -29.03
CA ALA A 717 -22.71 -12.03 -28.11
C ALA A 717 -23.87 -11.10 -28.43
N SER A 718 -23.61 -9.83 -28.78
CA SER A 718 -24.66 -8.89 -29.19
C SER A 718 -25.37 -9.32 -30.49
N ALA A 719 -24.65 -9.93 -31.43
CA ALA A 719 -25.20 -10.50 -32.65
C ALA A 719 -26.04 -11.77 -32.37
N PHE A 720 -25.62 -12.64 -31.45
CA PHE A 720 -26.44 -13.78 -31.05
C PHE A 720 -27.74 -13.35 -30.35
N MET A 721 -27.68 -12.32 -29.49
CA MET A 721 -28.86 -11.79 -28.80
C MET A 721 -29.86 -11.10 -29.73
N SER A 722 -29.43 -10.57 -30.88
CA SER A 722 -30.35 -9.97 -31.86
C SER A 722 -31.15 -11.02 -32.64
N GLY A 723 -30.74 -12.29 -32.60
CA GLY A 723 -31.40 -13.42 -33.27
C GLY A 723 -31.25 -13.44 -34.79
N GLU A 724 -30.44 -12.55 -35.37
CA GLU A 724 -30.13 -12.50 -36.80
C GLU A 724 -28.64 -12.78 -37.02
N ASP A 725 -28.31 -13.60 -38.03
CA ASP A 725 -26.92 -13.83 -38.41
C ASP A 725 -26.34 -12.55 -39.02
N MET A 726 -25.40 -11.94 -38.29
CA MET A 726 -24.81 -10.64 -38.61
C MET A 726 -23.33 -10.79 -38.94
N ASP A 727 -22.85 -9.98 -39.86
CA ASP A 727 -21.42 -9.85 -40.15
C ASP A 727 -20.75 -9.12 -38.97
N VAL A 728 -19.76 -9.78 -38.38
CA VAL A 728 -18.90 -9.24 -37.32
C VAL A 728 -17.53 -8.89 -37.88
N VAL A 729 -17.03 -7.72 -37.53
CA VAL A 729 -15.73 -7.22 -38.02
C VAL A 729 -14.66 -7.55 -37.00
N GLY A 730 -13.70 -8.38 -37.40
CA GLY A 730 -12.53 -8.73 -36.62
C GLY A 730 -11.52 -7.58 -36.51
N ARG A 731 -10.62 -7.66 -35.53
CA ARG A 731 -9.61 -6.62 -35.26
C ARG A 731 -8.65 -6.36 -36.42
N ASN A 732 -8.48 -7.33 -37.31
CA ASN A 732 -7.64 -7.21 -38.50
C ASN A 732 -8.38 -6.62 -39.71
N GLY A 733 -9.66 -6.24 -39.54
CA GLY A 733 -10.55 -5.80 -40.62
C GLY A 733 -11.14 -6.94 -41.44
N GLU A 734 -11.02 -8.17 -40.97
CA GLU A 734 -11.62 -9.37 -41.57
C GLU A 734 -13.08 -9.48 -41.13
N GLU A 735 -14.01 -9.69 -42.06
CA GLU A 735 -15.43 -9.90 -41.78
C GLU A 735 -15.71 -11.41 -41.67
N ASP A 736 -16.46 -11.81 -40.65
CA ASP A 736 -16.96 -13.18 -40.50
C ASP A 736 -18.42 -13.17 -40.05
N SER A 737 -19.14 -14.26 -40.29
CA SER A 737 -20.51 -14.44 -39.85
C SER A 737 -20.55 -14.79 -38.36
N SER A 738 -21.49 -14.20 -37.63
CA SER A 738 -21.77 -14.55 -36.23
C SER A 738 -22.03 -16.05 -36.03
N ALA A 739 -22.63 -16.73 -37.01
CA ALA A 739 -22.88 -18.17 -36.97
C ALA A 739 -21.59 -19.02 -36.90
N SER A 740 -20.46 -18.52 -37.41
CA SER A 740 -19.15 -19.20 -37.31
C SER A 740 -18.72 -19.40 -35.84
N PHE A 741 -19.24 -18.57 -34.92
CA PHE A 741 -18.93 -18.62 -33.48
C PHE A 741 -19.97 -19.39 -32.65
N ALA A 742 -21.01 -19.97 -33.28
CA ALA A 742 -22.06 -20.71 -32.59
C ALA A 742 -21.56 -21.78 -31.58
N PRO A 743 -20.44 -22.50 -31.82
CA PRO A 743 -19.90 -23.43 -30.83
C PRO A 743 -19.58 -22.82 -29.46
N PHE A 744 -19.29 -21.51 -29.37
CA PHE A 744 -19.06 -20.81 -28.10
C PHE A 744 -20.36 -20.48 -27.35
N PHE A 745 -21.53 -20.63 -27.99
CA PHE A 745 -22.84 -20.27 -27.43
C PHE A 745 -23.82 -21.47 -27.43
N ALA A 746 -23.34 -22.66 -27.82
CA ALA A 746 -24.17 -23.86 -27.93
C ALA A 746 -24.40 -24.58 -26.59
N GLU A 747 -23.79 -24.11 -25.49
CA GLU A 747 -23.76 -24.81 -24.20
C GLU A 747 -24.85 -24.40 -23.21
N ASP A 748 -25.68 -23.43 -23.55
CA ASP A 748 -26.87 -23.13 -22.75
C ASP A 748 -27.98 -24.10 -23.16
N HIS A 749 -28.36 -25.02 -22.25
CA HIS A 749 -29.66 -25.72 -22.10
C HIS A 749 -29.56 -27.21 -21.69
N ALA A 750 -28.38 -27.82 -21.55
CA ALA A 750 -28.32 -29.28 -21.38
C ALA A 750 -28.58 -29.82 -19.96
N ASP A 751 -28.34 -29.04 -18.89
CA ASP A 751 -28.48 -29.54 -17.51
C ASP A 751 -29.12 -28.52 -16.56
N ILE A 752 -30.11 -27.73 -16.99
CA ILE A 752 -30.99 -27.10 -15.99
C ILE A 752 -31.76 -28.27 -15.36
N PRO A 753 -31.61 -28.58 -14.06
CA PRO A 753 -32.48 -29.55 -13.41
C PRO A 753 -33.92 -29.14 -13.72
N ASP A 754 -34.78 -30.08 -14.13
CA ASP A 754 -36.21 -29.81 -14.27
C ASP A 754 -36.75 -29.47 -12.86
N TYR A 755 -36.56 -28.22 -12.45
CA TYR A 755 -37.20 -27.67 -11.29
C TYR A 755 -38.66 -27.70 -11.68
N SER A 756 -39.44 -28.58 -11.04
CA SER A 756 -40.89 -28.51 -11.14
C SER A 756 -41.31 -27.19 -10.48
N ILE A 757 -41.22 -26.09 -11.23
CA ILE A 757 -41.60 -24.75 -10.77
C ILE A 757 -43.10 -24.82 -10.55
N PRO A 758 -43.57 -24.66 -9.31
CA PRO A 758 -44.99 -24.76 -9.04
C PRO A 758 -45.68 -23.56 -9.68
N ASP A 759 -46.75 -23.80 -10.43
CA ASP A 759 -47.58 -22.73 -11.01
C ASP A 759 -47.96 -21.68 -9.95
N LEU A 760 -48.09 -20.43 -10.38
CA LEU A 760 -48.59 -19.34 -9.54
C LEU A 760 -50.02 -19.67 -9.07
N CYS A 761 -50.26 -19.55 -7.76
CA CYS A 761 -51.57 -19.81 -7.17
C CYS A 761 -52.55 -18.65 -7.42
N ASP A 762 -53.85 -18.89 -7.18
CA ASP A 762 -54.88 -17.84 -7.24
C ASP A 762 -54.52 -16.68 -6.29
N GLY A 763 -54.11 -15.54 -6.86
CA GLY A 763 -53.71 -14.34 -6.12
C GLY A 763 -52.21 -14.01 -6.20
N GLU A 764 -51.38 -14.88 -6.78
CA GLU A 764 -49.97 -14.60 -7.05
C GLU A 764 -49.80 -14.11 -8.50
N THR A 765 -49.02 -13.04 -8.71
CA THR A 765 -48.73 -12.50 -10.07
C THR A 765 -47.27 -12.71 -10.46
N THR A 766 -46.39 -12.99 -9.50
CA THR A 766 -44.94 -13.11 -9.72
C THR A 766 -44.34 -14.10 -8.73
N HIS A 767 -43.36 -14.89 -9.17
CA HIS A 767 -42.68 -15.85 -8.30
C HIS A 767 -41.76 -15.12 -7.30
N VAL A 768 -41.03 -14.12 -7.77
CA VAL A 768 -40.01 -13.42 -6.98
C VAL A 768 -40.12 -11.91 -7.18
N PHE A 769 -40.22 -11.16 -6.08
CA PHE A 769 -39.93 -9.74 -6.06
C PHE A 769 -38.48 -9.51 -5.61
N LEU A 770 -37.69 -8.77 -6.40
CA LEU A 770 -36.27 -8.57 -6.16
C LEU A 770 -35.98 -7.13 -5.70
N SER A 771 -35.56 -6.96 -4.44
CA SER A 771 -35.26 -5.67 -3.82
C SER A 771 -33.76 -5.48 -3.59
N TYR A 772 -33.25 -4.30 -3.95
CA TYR A 772 -31.82 -3.96 -3.89
C TYR A 772 -31.61 -2.45 -3.80
N GLU A 773 -30.38 -2.04 -3.51
CA GLU A 773 -29.93 -0.64 -3.63
C GLU A 773 -29.50 -0.39 -5.10
N PRO A 774 -30.12 0.55 -5.85
CA PRO A 774 -29.89 0.66 -7.29
C PRO A 774 -28.48 1.09 -7.72
N THR A 775 -27.74 1.82 -6.88
CA THR A 775 -26.42 2.38 -7.24
C THR A 775 -25.26 1.40 -7.06
N LEU A 776 -25.39 0.46 -6.14
CA LEU A 776 -24.37 -0.50 -5.72
C LEU A 776 -24.78 -1.95 -6.03
N GLY A 777 -26.09 -2.24 -6.09
CA GLY A 777 -26.64 -3.59 -6.24
C GLY A 777 -27.32 -3.88 -7.57
N GLY A 778 -27.47 -2.87 -8.45
CA GLY A 778 -28.23 -3.00 -9.70
C GLY A 778 -27.71 -4.10 -10.63
N GLU A 779 -26.40 -4.17 -10.85
CA GLU A 779 -25.78 -5.19 -11.69
C GLU A 779 -25.94 -6.61 -11.13
N LEU A 780 -25.85 -6.77 -9.80
CA LEU A 780 -26.08 -8.08 -9.16
C LEU A 780 -27.56 -8.50 -9.30
N ALA A 781 -28.46 -7.55 -9.11
CA ALA A 781 -29.89 -7.78 -9.22
C ALA A 781 -30.31 -8.14 -10.65
N GLU A 782 -29.77 -7.45 -11.66
CA GLU A 782 -29.98 -7.77 -13.07
C GLU A 782 -29.51 -9.20 -13.41
N ASN A 783 -28.32 -9.58 -12.95
CA ASN A 783 -27.81 -10.96 -13.15
C ASN A 783 -28.66 -12.02 -12.44
N LEU A 784 -29.10 -11.75 -11.20
CA LEU A 784 -30.02 -12.62 -10.45
C LEU A 784 -31.35 -12.79 -11.18
N LYS A 785 -31.90 -11.69 -11.71
CA LYS A 785 -33.14 -11.68 -12.48
C LYS A 785 -33.02 -12.55 -13.73
N LEU A 786 -32.04 -12.29 -14.60
CA LEU A 786 -31.84 -13.05 -15.83
C LEU A 786 -31.72 -14.55 -15.56
N LYS A 787 -30.91 -14.94 -14.58
CA LYS A 787 -30.67 -16.35 -14.25
C LYS A 787 -31.87 -17.05 -13.62
N LEU A 788 -32.75 -16.33 -12.92
CA LEU A 788 -34.01 -16.87 -12.42
C LEU A 788 -35.06 -16.97 -13.53
N GLU A 789 -35.09 -16.01 -14.45
CA GLU A 789 -35.96 -16.00 -15.64
C GLU A 789 -35.60 -17.14 -16.61
N ASP A 790 -34.31 -17.37 -16.88
CA ASP A 790 -33.81 -18.50 -17.69
C ASP A 790 -34.18 -19.86 -17.10
N ARG A 791 -34.44 -19.91 -15.79
CA ARG A 791 -34.88 -21.11 -15.08
C ARG A 791 -36.40 -21.25 -15.05
N GLY A 792 -37.17 -20.30 -15.61
CA GLY A 792 -38.62 -20.35 -15.74
C GLY A 792 -39.41 -19.60 -14.67
N LEU A 793 -38.76 -18.81 -13.80
CA LEU A 793 -39.44 -17.98 -12.81
C LEU A 793 -39.84 -16.63 -13.41
N THR A 794 -40.99 -16.11 -13.00
CA THR A 794 -41.32 -14.69 -13.23
C THR A 794 -40.73 -13.85 -12.12
N VAL A 795 -39.88 -12.87 -12.47
CA VAL A 795 -39.16 -12.02 -11.52
C VAL A 795 -39.52 -10.55 -11.76
N LEU A 796 -39.85 -9.83 -10.69
CA LEU A 796 -40.12 -8.40 -10.74
C LEU A 796 -39.08 -7.63 -9.90
N PRO A 797 -38.19 -6.84 -10.51
CA PRO A 797 -37.23 -6.03 -9.78
C PRO A 797 -37.87 -4.76 -9.20
N ALA A 798 -37.28 -4.23 -8.13
CA ALA A 798 -37.67 -2.97 -7.49
C ALA A 798 -37.28 -1.74 -8.33
N GLU A 799 -37.79 -1.64 -9.55
CA GLU A 799 -37.53 -0.55 -10.49
C GLU A 799 -38.77 0.34 -10.69
N GLY A 800 -38.55 1.62 -10.96
CA GLY A 800 -39.60 2.63 -11.15
C GLY A 800 -39.91 3.48 -9.92
N ASP A 801 -40.57 4.62 -10.16
CA ASP A 801 -40.88 5.64 -9.14
C ASP A 801 -42.22 5.40 -8.40
N ASP A 802 -42.99 4.39 -8.79
CA ASP A 802 -44.32 4.10 -8.23
C ASP A 802 -44.23 3.14 -7.04
N ALA A 803 -44.09 3.72 -5.84
CA ALA A 803 -43.98 2.98 -4.61
C ALA A 803 -45.25 2.17 -4.28
N ASP A 804 -46.44 2.67 -4.63
CA ASP A 804 -47.70 1.97 -4.30
C ASP A 804 -47.84 0.71 -5.15
N ALA A 805 -47.51 0.79 -6.44
CA ALA A 805 -47.50 -0.37 -7.34
C ALA A 805 -46.48 -1.44 -6.91
N GLN A 806 -45.31 -1.03 -6.41
CA GLN A 806 -44.30 -1.97 -5.90
C GLN A 806 -44.78 -2.69 -4.63
N LEU A 807 -45.41 -1.97 -3.70
CA LEU A 807 -45.95 -2.57 -2.47
C LEU A 807 -47.11 -3.53 -2.79
N GLU A 808 -47.97 -3.19 -3.74
CA GLU A 808 -49.01 -4.09 -4.25
C GLU A 808 -48.38 -5.35 -4.87
N ALA A 809 -47.36 -5.20 -5.71
CA ALA A 809 -46.65 -6.34 -6.32
C ALA A 809 -46.00 -7.26 -5.28
N ILE A 810 -45.43 -6.72 -4.20
CA ILE A 810 -44.87 -7.52 -3.08
C ILE A 810 -45.95 -8.37 -2.42
N SER A 811 -47.15 -7.82 -2.23
CA SER A 811 -48.28 -8.56 -1.63
C SER A 811 -48.81 -9.70 -2.51
N HIS A 812 -48.50 -9.67 -3.81
CA HIS A 812 -48.83 -10.70 -4.80
C HIS A 812 -47.62 -11.54 -5.23
N ALA A 813 -46.45 -11.33 -4.62
CA ALA A 813 -45.24 -12.10 -4.87
C ALA A 813 -45.18 -13.30 -3.92
N ARG A 814 -44.77 -14.45 -4.45
CA ARG A 814 -44.58 -15.66 -3.64
C ARG A 814 -43.37 -15.56 -2.72
N ALA A 815 -42.29 -14.95 -3.19
CA ALA A 815 -41.10 -14.65 -2.41
C ALA A 815 -40.60 -13.22 -2.63
N TYR A 816 -40.00 -12.66 -1.58
CA TYR A 816 -39.29 -11.40 -1.57
C TYR A 816 -37.80 -11.66 -1.36
N ILE A 817 -36.98 -11.37 -2.37
CA ILE A 817 -35.53 -11.51 -2.31
C ILE A 817 -34.91 -10.13 -2.03
N LEU A 818 -34.13 -10.03 -0.95
CA LEU A 818 -33.38 -8.82 -0.60
C LEU A 818 -31.89 -9.02 -0.88
N VAL A 819 -31.33 -8.23 -1.79
CA VAL A 819 -29.88 -8.20 -2.09
C VAL A 819 -29.19 -7.22 -1.14
N LEU A 820 -28.26 -7.73 -0.33
CA LEU A 820 -27.50 -6.92 0.61
C LEU A 820 -26.31 -6.26 -0.05
N THR A 821 -26.35 -4.93 -0.10
CA THR A 821 -25.23 -4.06 -0.48
C THR A 821 -24.98 -3.03 0.60
N LYS A 822 -23.79 -2.43 0.61
CA LYS A 822 -23.39 -1.44 1.60
C LYS A 822 -24.40 -0.28 1.64
N GLY A 823 -25.03 -0.09 2.79
CA GLY A 823 -26.03 0.98 2.96
C GLY A 823 -27.43 0.65 2.45
N VAL A 824 -27.76 -0.59 2.09
CA VAL A 824 -29.11 -1.01 1.65
C VAL A 824 -30.20 -0.60 2.65
N PHE A 825 -29.96 -0.74 3.96
CA PHE A 825 -30.87 -0.32 5.02
C PHE A 825 -30.83 1.19 5.32
N ALA A 826 -30.07 2.01 4.58
CA ALA A 826 -30.20 3.46 4.64
C ALA A 826 -31.39 3.96 3.80
N LEU A 827 -31.83 3.18 2.80
CA LEU A 827 -32.92 3.55 1.91
C LEU A 827 -34.30 3.36 2.58
N GLY A 828 -35.10 4.42 2.57
CA GLY A 828 -36.48 4.38 3.09
C GLY A 828 -37.39 3.42 2.31
N ALA A 829 -37.22 3.36 0.98
CA ALA A 829 -37.99 2.49 0.10
C ALA A 829 -37.81 1.00 0.44
N VAL A 830 -36.56 0.54 0.58
CA VAL A 830 -36.25 -0.85 0.95
C VAL A 830 -36.88 -1.22 2.30
N LYS A 831 -36.86 -0.31 3.28
CA LYS A 831 -37.53 -0.56 4.59
C LYS A 831 -39.03 -0.71 4.46
N GLN A 832 -39.68 0.07 3.59
CA GLN A 832 -41.11 -0.02 3.34
C GLN A 832 -41.46 -1.32 2.62
N GLN A 833 -40.69 -1.70 1.61
CA GLN A 833 -40.84 -2.96 0.87
C GLN A 833 -40.68 -4.16 1.80
N LEU A 834 -39.61 -4.19 2.60
CA LEU A 834 -39.35 -5.26 3.57
C LEU A 834 -40.46 -5.37 4.62
N LYS A 835 -40.97 -4.23 5.11
CA LYS A 835 -42.09 -4.22 6.05
C LYS A 835 -43.38 -4.74 5.39
N CYS A 836 -43.65 -4.38 4.15
CA CYS A 836 -44.80 -4.88 3.40
C CYS A 836 -44.72 -6.38 3.17
N ALA A 837 -43.55 -6.91 2.83
CA ALA A 837 -43.33 -8.36 2.73
C ALA A 837 -43.61 -9.08 4.06
N LEU A 838 -43.17 -8.51 5.19
CA LEU A 838 -43.48 -9.05 6.53
C LEU A 838 -44.98 -9.00 6.84
N ASP A 839 -45.64 -7.87 6.57
CA ASP A 839 -47.07 -7.67 6.86
C ASP A 839 -47.95 -8.56 5.97
N ALA A 840 -47.54 -8.81 4.72
CA ALA A 840 -48.20 -9.72 3.78
C ALA A 840 -47.86 -11.21 4.02
N ASN A 841 -46.98 -11.50 4.98
CA ASN A 841 -46.46 -12.84 5.24
C ASN A 841 -45.81 -13.49 3.99
N THR A 842 -45.22 -12.65 3.13
CA THR A 842 -44.42 -13.05 1.97
C THR A 842 -43.11 -13.67 2.45
N ARG A 843 -42.67 -14.74 1.79
CA ARG A 843 -41.44 -15.44 2.18
C ARG A 843 -40.21 -14.57 1.87
N ILE A 844 -39.40 -14.25 2.88
CA ILE A 844 -38.22 -13.39 2.73
C ILE A 844 -36.97 -14.25 2.58
N VAL A 845 -36.20 -13.99 1.54
CA VAL A 845 -34.90 -14.62 1.31
C VAL A 845 -33.85 -13.52 1.19
N VAL A 846 -32.84 -13.53 2.06
CA VAL A 846 -31.79 -12.53 2.03
C VAL A 846 -30.57 -13.07 1.31
N VAL A 847 -30.09 -12.35 0.30
CA VAL A 847 -28.90 -12.69 -0.48
C VAL A 847 -27.80 -11.71 -0.13
N ARG A 848 -26.61 -12.20 0.23
CA ARG A 848 -25.43 -11.39 0.56
C ARG A 848 -24.24 -11.80 -0.29
N GLU A 849 -23.36 -10.87 -0.60
CA GLU A 849 -22.05 -11.21 -1.17
C GLU A 849 -21.14 -11.79 -0.07
N ALA A 850 -20.45 -12.89 -0.36
CA ALA A 850 -19.56 -13.52 0.63
C ALA A 850 -18.19 -12.83 0.72
N ASP A 851 -17.76 -12.14 -0.33
CA ASP A 851 -16.54 -11.33 -0.36
C ASP A 851 -16.80 -9.91 0.17
N ALA A 852 -16.58 -9.71 1.46
CA ALA A 852 -16.79 -8.43 2.14
C ALA A 852 -15.69 -7.38 1.85
N GLY A 853 -14.64 -7.73 1.10
CA GLY A 853 -13.55 -6.83 0.74
C GLY A 853 -13.91 -5.84 -0.38
N ARG A 854 -15.00 -6.09 -1.12
CA ARG A 854 -15.44 -5.27 -2.25
C ARG A 854 -16.09 -3.95 -1.80
N ALA A 855 -15.85 -2.89 -2.55
CA ALA A 855 -16.31 -1.53 -2.23
C ALA A 855 -17.84 -1.39 -2.05
N SER A 856 -18.62 -2.17 -2.79
CA SER A 856 -20.10 -2.15 -2.79
C SER A 856 -20.75 -2.99 -1.68
N TYR A 857 -19.97 -3.77 -0.93
CA TYR A 857 -20.46 -4.72 0.07
C TYR A 857 -19.86 -4.44 1.45
N ALA A 858 -20.38 -5.12 2.47
CA ALA A 858 -19.96 -4.95 3.85
C ALA A 858 -19.92 -6.31 4.58
N PRO A 859 -19.14 -6.44 5.67
CA PRO A 859 -19.20 -7.61 6.54
C PRO A 859 -20.61 -7.89 7.06
N THR A 860 -20.92 -9.16 7.35
CA THR A 860 -22.28 -9.56 7.82
C THR A 860 -22.69 -8.82 9.10
N CYS A 861 -21.75 -8.55 10.00
CA CYS A 861 -22.01 -7.79 11.23
C CYS A 861 -22.55 -6.37 10.94
N ASP A 862 -22.03 -5.68 9.92
CA ASP A 862 -22.49 -4.34 9.55
C ASP A 862 -23.95 -4.36 9.08
N TYR A 863 -24.38 -5.41 8.37
CA TYR A 863 -25.77 -5.58 7.97
C TYR A 863 -26.69 -5.84 9.16
N ILE A 864 -26.28 -6.66 10.13
CA ILE A 864 -27.04 -6.93 11.35
C ILE A 864 -27.21 -5.65 12.18
N ASP A 865 -26.13 -4.88 12.33
CA ASP A 865 -26.10 -3.64 13.11
C ASP A 865 -26.99 -2.56 12.48
N THR A 866 -27.00 -2.49 11.15
CA THR A 866 -27.78 -1.50 10.38
C THR A 866 -29.21 -1.96 10.06
N ALA A 867 -29.53 -3.24 10.28
CA ALA A 867 -30.86 -3.79 10.04
C ALA A 867 -31.93 -3.07 10.89
N PRO A 868 -33.13 -2.84 10.33
CA PRO A 868 -34.25 -2.26 11.07
C PRO A 868 -34.62 -3.12 12.28
N SER A 869 -35.01 -2.48 13.39
CA SER A 869 -35.36 -3.19 14.64
C SER A 869 -36.48 -4.22 14.48
N PHE A 870 -37.38 -4.04 13.51
CA PHE A 870 -38.48 -4.97 13.23
C PHE A 870 -38.07 -6.20 12.42
N PHE A 871 -36.86 -6.20 11.84
CA PHE A 871 -36.32 -7.30 11.03
C PHE A 871 -35.08 -7.95 11.66
N ARG A 872 -34.40 -7.25 12.58
CA ARG A 872 -33.14 -7.66 13.19
C ARG A 872 -33.17 -9.07 13.81
N ASP A 873 -34.28 -9.46 14.42
CA ASP A 873 -34.42 -10.77 15.07
C ASP A 873 -34.67 -11.93 14.07
N GLN A 874 -35.00 -11.62 12.81
CA GLN A 874 -35.21 -12.58 11.71
C GLN A 874 -34.02 -12.63 10.75
N PHE A 875 -32.90 -12.01 11.13
CA PHE A 875 -31.71 -11.92 10.30
C PHE A 875 -30.54 -12.63 10.98
N ALA A 876 -30.47 -13.96 10.82
CA ALA A 876 -29.32 -14.76 11.26
C ALA A 876 -28.34 -15.06 10.09
N PRO A 877 -27.01 -15.15 10.33
CA PRO A 877 -26.03 -15.50 9.30
C PRO A 877 -26.28 -16.85 8.59
N SER A 878 -26.98 -17.78 9.25
CA SER A 878 -27.40 -19.08 8.70
C SER A 878 -28.61 -18.98 7.77
N GLU A 879 -29.41 -17.92 7.90
CA GLU A 879 -30.65 -17.70 7.14
C GLU A 879 -30.41 -16.92 5.84
N SER A 880 -29.38 -16.08 5.80
CA SER A 880 -28.93 -15.41 4.58
C SER A 880 -28.18 -16.36 3.63
N LEU A 881 -28.53 -16.33 2.35
CA LEU A 881 -27.81 -17.00 1.29
C LEU A 881 -26.58 -16.18 0.90
N ALA A 882 -25.40 -16.76 1.08
CA ALA A 882 -24.17 -16.19 0.58
C ALA A 882 -24.06 -16.51 -0.91
N MET A 883 -24.11 -15.48 -1.73
CA MET A 883 -23.69 -15.52 -3.12
C MET A 883 -22.22 -15.14 -3.16
N GLN A 884 -21.42 -15.91 -3.89
CA GLN A 884 -20.13 -15.43 -4.35
C GLN A 884 -20.33 -15.11 -5.83
N ARG A 885 -20.21 -13.82 -6.21
CA ARG A 885 -20.12 -13.44 -7.64
C ARG A 885 -19.04 -14.26 -8.41
N LYS A 886 -18.14 -14.94 -7.70
CA LYS A 886 -16.90 -15.59 -8.15
C LYS A 886 -16.87 -17.13 -8.04
N GLN A 887 -17.99 -17.86 -8.00
CA GLN A 887 -17.94 -19.33 -8.08
C GLN A 887 -18.91 -19.91 -9.10
N HIS A 888 -18.36 -20.76 -9.96
CA HIS A 888 -18.99 -21.67 -10.94
C HIS A 888 -19.96 -22.71 -10.34
N ARG A 889 -20.45 -22.46 -9.13
CA ARG A 889 -21.53 -23.17 -8.42
C ARG A 889 -22.83 -22.36 -8.44
N GLU A 890 -23.07 -21.64 -9.53
CA GLU A 890 -24.33 -20.92 -9.69
C GLU A 890 -25.51 -21.88 -9.60
N GLU A 891 -25.40 -23.12 -10.09
CA GLU A 891 -26.51 -24.07 -9.97
C GLU A 891 -26.88 -24.46 -8.55
N ALA A 892 -25.90 -24.71 -7.68
CA ALA A 892 -26.18 -25.02 -6.27
C ALA A 892 -26.77 -23.82 -5.53
N PHE A 893 -26.28 -22.61 -5.83
CA PHE A 893 -26.81 -21.37 -5.30
C PHE A 893 -28.24 -21.11 -5.79
N TYR A 894 -28.49 -21.15 -7.11
CA TYR A 894 -29.81 -20.93 -7.69
C TYR A 894 -30.79 -22.04 -7.31
N GLY A 895 -30.34 -23.29 -7.22
CA GLY A 895 -31.15 -24.41 -6.72
C GLY A 895 -31.58 -24.20 -5.26
N GLU A 896 -30.67 -23.78 -4.40
CA GLU A 896 -30.99 -23.44 -3.01
C GLU A 896 -31.83 -22.15 -2.91
N LEU A 897 -31.58 -21.15 -3.77
CA LEU A 897 -32.34 -19.91 -3.84
C LEU A 897 -33.79 -20.18 -4.27
N ILE A 898 -33.99 -21.01 -5.30
CA ILE A 898 -35.30 -21.47 -5.77
C ILE A 898 -35.98 -22.29 -4.68
N ARG A 899 -35.27 -23.23 -4.04
CA ARG A 899 -35.80 -24.02 -2.92
C ARG A 899 -36.20 -23.14 -1.73
N ARG A 900 -35.45 -22.09 -1.41
CA ARG A 900 -35.78 -21.15 -0.33
C ARG A 900 -36.86 -20.14 -0.73
N SER A 901 -37.03 -19.85 -2.01
CA SER A 901 -38.00 -18.88 -2.51
C SER A 901 -39.36 -19.52 -2.75
N ILE A 902 -39.41 -20.61 -3.52
CA ILE A 902 -40.66 -21.22 -4.01
C ILE A 902 -40.86 -22.69 -3.61
N GLY A 903 -39.83 -23.36 -3.06
CA GLY A 903 -39.91 -24.71 -2.49
C GLY A 903 -40.44 -24.73 -1.05
#